data_AF-A0A2V8BIP2-F1
#
_entry.id   AF-A0A2V8BIP2-F1
#
_cell.length_a   1.000
_cell.length_b   1.000
_cell.length_c   1.000
_cell.angle_alpha   90.00
_cell.angle_beta   90.00
_cell.angle_gamma   90.00
#
_symmetry.space_group_name_H-M   'P 1'
#
loop_
_entity.id
_entity.type
_entity.pdbx_description
1 polymer ?
#
loop_
_entity_poly.entity_id
_entity_poly.type
_entity_poly.pdbx_seq_one_letter_code
_entity_poly.pdbx_strand_id
1 'polypeptide(L)'
;MRLVADRFAFDEGEDEHGVDLATGARVVVCVGSAGGVSDQLQWTLRCDTFGSLQHHAIAPLLDWGIVGESSRFEAWLCGSAWRGSPEEARPVREIARQFLQASGLSAGDPATECMRTGRNGRVVLLPDAGTGYSQDTDEHAAETAPMRIRGLSIIDRRAVSALAEMFHAAGGVRPHISAVFGPPGSGRGMVVRELARIARTNGFVPVASRLIDSRYAGLLRGRSLFVIADGDDAGGATPWSAPLDAALSAPQPHVFLMVGEVECRSVDGVALGRVPADALVAAIRPRALSVRRERAVRGAAVRAQGLPGRFARILWTGGLAPGRPPSRLRRLGEAGCGLDRDWSEPRPNVTMRLTGLSRVAEQPAAYGHEDPVSDFVSPPSPGTWPAPGELTALRRKTESALVHLAHGRHAPGIRQLRQAIGGLARRNDWIEAGDGALALAGALLRRGRPRDAQATIEEGRQYATRAGRESMLIDLATLSGEAWIDQARLDEAESVLGTALAAARAERDPTRVAASSIALARCLYWRGQFGDAEAALGSLPDAAPPAMRVRHVLLASRIAVGRRDFTRAMSLAMEAGQRARTDGETLTTAAAECTAAFVHLAVGDLDAVERDVPASIAAARAAHDPLRAIRAQLLRIEAEGRRGRSSAALAHLRRLRRVMSTVPPALRARWELSTALAAEGAEPRDVVARHVAATGLGALALYAGDRRIASAPSGAADPFADEVVAILRVCQTADEEAVLLKDVCARVRQHLHAAAVAFVAIRGDRSEIVTGDGARLDTSIAERAATAGMTISPHRHDERIEAAAPVQYGGAPIGALCARWTLGSTYDTSRASWVLTMSAAAAAPMLSAALAKRAQGVAAGASELLGIAPAIIELRQSVERAAAAPFSVLIDGESGSGKELVARAIHRGGPRRHRMFCTLNCAALPEDLVEAELFGHARGAFTGAMAERAGVFEEANGGTLFLDEIGELSTRAQAKVLRVVQEGELRRVGENVSRRIDVRIVAATNRDLRREVERDRFRLDLLYRLDVVHITVPALRDRREDIGVLAEYFWRDAAARVGSRATLGAATLAALARYDWPGNVRELQNVLAALAVRSPKRGVVPPSALPSPFVEGGRGDVCRLDDARRTFEERFVRAALVRTGGHRGRAAAELGVTRQGLTKLLTRLGISSSAL
;
A
#
# COMPACT_ATOMS: atom_id res chain seq x y z
N MET A 1 51.57 -10.31 -11.08
CA MET A 1 50.69 -10.53 -9.90
C MET A 1 49.29 -10.92 -10.35
N ARG A 2 48.65 -11.88 -9.68
CA ARG A 2 47.31 -12.36 -10.02
C ARG A 2 46.29 -11.95 -8.95
N LEU A 3 45.18 -11.33 -9.36
CA LEU A 3 44.03 -11.09 -8.49
C LEU A 3 43.00 -12.22 -8.64
N VAL A 4 42.64 -12.85 -7.53
CA VAL A 4 41.63 -13.92 -7.46
C VAL A 4 40.43 -13.42 -6.69
N ALA A 5 39.23 -13.67 -7.24
CA ALA A 5 37.94 -13.30 -6.66
C ALA A 5 37.88 -11.82 -6.21
N ASP A 6 38.47 -10.91 -6.98
CA ASP A 6 38.45 -9.46 -6.74
C ASP A 6 38.82 -9.03 -5.31
N ARG A 7 39.62 -9.84 -4.61
CA ARG A 7 39.98 -9.64 -3.19
C ARG A 7 41.35 -10.19 -2.81
N PHE A 8 41.82 -11.27 -3.43
CA PHE A 8 43.04 -11.96 -3.01
C PHE A 8 44.15 -11.80 -4.04
N ALA A 9 45.28 -11.21 -3.65
CA ALA A 9 46.41 -10.96 -4.54
C ALA A 9 47.53 -11.99 -4.35
N PHE A 10 48.09 -12.49 -5.45
CA PHE A 10 49.19 -13.45 -5.50
C PHE A 10 50.39 -12.86 -6.22
N ASP A 11 51.57 -13.06 -5.63
CA ASP A 11 52.86 -12.70 -6.22
C ASP A 11 53.30 -13.76 -7.25
N GLU A 12 54.08 -13.35 -8.26
CA GLU A 12 54.58 -14.28 -9.29
C GLU A 12 55.60 -15.25 -8.68
N GLY A 13 55.28 -16.54 -8.68
CA GLY A 13 56.13 -17.61 -8.12
C GLY A 13 55.68 -18.17 -6.76
N GLU A 14 54.67 -17.59 -6.10
CA GLU A 14 54.06 -18.11 -4.86
C GLU A 14 52.64 -18.66 -5.13
N ASP A 15 52.53 -19.89 -5.64
CA ASP A 15 51.23 -20.47 -6.05
C ASP A 15 50.28 -20.81 -4.90
N GLU A 16 50.80 -21.02 -3.68
CA GLU A 16 49.98 -21.40 -2.51
C GLU A 16 49.57 -20.23 -1.61
N HIS A 17 50.19 -19.05 -1.73
CA HIS A 17 50.06 -17.98 -0.73
C HIS A 17 49.60 -16.66 -1.34
N GLY A 18 48.45 -16.19 -0.86
CA GLY A 18 47.88 -14.91 -1.26
C GLY A 18 47.84 -13.91 -0.10
N VAL A 19 47.55 -12.66 -0.44
CA VAL A 19 47.28 -11.58 0.50
C VAL A 19 45.80 -11.20 0.38
N ASP A 20 45.06 -11.20 1.48
CA ASP A 20 43.72 -10.60 1.55
C ASP A 20 43.86 -9.09 1.47
N LEU A 21 43.43 -8.49 0.36
CA LEU A 21 43.49 -7.04 0.16
C LEU A 21 42.67 -6.30 1.22
N ALA A 22 41.61 -6.90 1.78
CA ALA A 22 40.77 -6.25 2.79
C ALA A 22 41.48 -6.01 4.13
N THR A 23 42.45 -6.85 4.50
CA THR A 23 43.13 -6.76 5.82
C THR A 23 44.66 -6.78 5.74
N GLY A 24 45.24 -7.09 4.58
CA GLY A 24 46.67 -7.36 4.40
C GLY A 24 47.17 -8.62 5.11
N ALA A 25 46.29 -9.60 5.35
CA ALA A 25 46.67 -10.85 6.01
C ALA A 25 47.07 -11.91 4.99
N ARG A 26 48.00 -12.80 5.35
CA ARG A 26 48.30 -13.99 4.54
C ARG A 26 47.12 -14.96 4.54
N VAL A 27 46.82 -15.49 3.36
CA VAL A 27 45.74 -16.43 3.11
C VAL A 27 46.18 -17.55 2.17
N VAL A 28 45.48 -18.66 2.25
CA VAL A 28 45.55 -19.74 1.26
C VAL A 28 44.22 -19.77 0.52
N VAL A 29 44.26 -19.70 -0.82
CA VAL A 29 43.05 -19.80 -1.65
C VAL A 29 43.09 -21.12 -2.39
N CYS A 30 42.16 -22.00 -2.08
CA CYS A 30 41.96 -23.25 -2.78
C CYS A 30 40.98 -23.02 -3.93
N VAL A 31 41.38 -23.35 -5.17
CA VAL A 31 40.51 -23.28 -6.34
C VAL A 31 40.25 -24.69 -6.84
N GLY A 32 39.00 -25.03 -7.08
CA GLY A 32 38.58 -26.34 -7.59
C GLY A 32 37.48 -26.23 -8.64
N SER A 33 37.12 -27.36 -9.26
CA SER A 33 36.00 -27.42 -10.20
C SER A 33 34.68 -27.11 -9.51
N ALA A 34 33.82 -26.33 -10.18
CA ALA A 34 32.50 -25.97 -9.66
C ALA A 34 31.56 -27.19 -9.50
N GLY A 35 31.76 -28.25 -10.28
CA GLY A 35 30.93 -29.47 -10.24
C GLY A 35 29.48 -29.24 -10.69
N GLY A 36 28.64 -30.26 -10.53
CA GLY A 36 27.20 -30.19 -10.86
C GLY A 36 26.39 -29.40 -9.84
N VAL A 37 25.10 -29.14 -10.13
CA VAL A 37 24.21 -28.32 -9.27
C VAL A 37 24.10 -28.89 -7.84
N SER A 38 24.05 -30.21 -7.71
CA SER A 38 24.02 -30.88 -6.40
C SER A 38 25.32 -30.68 -5.62
N ASP A 39 26.48 -30.78 -6.29
CA ASP A 39 27.80 -30.58 -5.68
C ASP A 39 28.00 -29.13 -5.24
N GLN A 40 27.46 -28.17 -5.99
CA GLN A 40 27.48 -26.75 -5.66
C GLN A 40 26.62 -26.44 -4.44
N LEU A 41 25.45 -27.07 -4.31
CA LEU A 41 24.57 -26.90 -3.16
C LEU A 41 25.20 -27.46 -1.89
N GLN A 42 25.75 -28.67 -1.94
CA GLN A 42 26.43 -29.28 -0.79
C GLN A 42 27.69 -28.51 -0.39
N TRP A 43 28.47 -28.07 -1.37
CA TRP A 43 29.65 -27.24 -1.14
C TRP A 43 29.30 -25.87 -0.53
N THR A 44 28.22 -25.24 -0.99
CA THR A 44 27.71 -23.98 -0.43
C THR A 44 27.32 -24.15 1.04
N LEU A 45 26.57 -25.20 1.37
CA LEU A 45 26.20 -25.52 2.75
C LEU A 45 27.42 -25.78 3.64
N ARG A 46 28.43 -26.50 3.12
CA ARG A 46 29.72 -26.69 3.80
C ARG A 46 30.43 -25.37 4.06
N CYS A 47 30.51 -24.49 3.06
CA CYS A 47 31.19 -23.20 3.18
C CYS A 47 30.45 -22.22 4.10
N ASP A 48 29.12 -22.21 4.10
CA ASP A 48 28.34 -21.43 5.09
C ASP A 48 28.54 -21.97 6.51
N THR A 49 28.67 -23.29 6.65
CA THR A 49 28.98 -23.93 7.93
C THR A 49 30.36 -23.51 8.42
N PHE A 50 31.42 -23.63 7.60
CA PHE A 50 32.76 -23.19 8.00
C PHE A 50 32.89 -21.68 8.15
N GLY A 51 32.24 -20.90 7.29
CA GLY A 51 32.22 -19.44 7.37
C GLY A 51 31.55 -18.96 8.66
N SER A 52 30.52 -19.66 9.13
CA SER A 52 29.87 -19.34 10.39
C SER A 52 30.52 -19.99 11.61
N LEU A 53 31.56 -20.81 11.47
CA LEU A 53 32.24 -21.47 12.59
C LEU A 53 33.64 -20.88 12.85
N GLN A 54 34.04 -20.90 14.11
CA GLN A 54 35.35 -20.47 14.58
C GLN A 54 35.84 -21.51 15.58
N HIS A 55 36.88 -22.25 15.21
CA HIS A 55 37.53 -23.23 16.07
C HIS A 55 39.04 -23.02 16.03
N HIS A 56 39.72 -23.12 17.17
CA HIS A 56 41.15 -22.81 17.27
C HIS A 56 42.06 -23.83 16.56
N ALA A 57 41.55 -25.04 16.31
CA ALA A 57 42.25 -26.11 15.60
C ALA A 57 41.97 -26.15 14.08
N ILE A 58 41.06 -25.32 13.56
CA ILE A 58 40.66 -25.29 12.14
C ILE A 58 40.94 -23.89 11.59
N ALA A 59 41.48 -23.81 10.38
CA ALA A 59 41.71 -22.55 9.68
C ALA A 59 40.36 -21.80 9.51
N PRO A 60 40.27 -20.49 9.82
CA PRO A 60 39.04 -19.73 9.58
C PRO A 60 38.80 -19.52 8.08
N LEU A 61 37.60 -19.85 7.59
CA LEU A 61 37.17 -19.49 6.24
C LEU A 61 36.85 -17.99 6.19
N LEU A 62 37.45 -17.25 5.25
CA LEU A 62 37.30 -15.80 5.09
C LEU A 62 36.29 -15.44 4.01
N ASP A 63 36.32 -16.16 2.88
CA ASP A 63 35.46 -15.91 1.74
C ASP A 63 35.40 -17.15 0.85
N TRP A 64 34.34 -17.26 0.07
CA TRP A 64 34.12 -18.35 -0.87
C TRP A 64 33.16 -17.93 -1.98
N GLY A 65 33.24 -18.58 -3.13
CA GLY A 65 32.36 -18.28 -4.26
C GLY A 65 32.81 -18.90 -5.57
N ILE A 66 32.17 -18.49 -6.66
CA ILE A 66 32.52 -18.91 -8.02
C ILE A 66 33.51 -17.91 -8.60
N VAL A 67 34.53 -18.40 -9.32
CA VAL A 67 35.46 -17.58 -10.12
C VAL A 67 35.37 -18.04 -11.57
N GLY A 68 35.00 -17.15 -12.48
CA GLY A 68 34.78 -17.50 -13.89
C GLY A 68 33.55 -18.42 -14.08
N GLU A 69 33.56 -19.22 -15.13
CA GLU A 69 32.39 -20.04 -15.53
C GLU A 69 32.37 -21.44 -14.90
N SER A 70 33.51 -21.99 -14.51
CA SER A 70 33.65 -23.42 -14.16
C SER A 70 34.43 -23.70 -12.87
N SER A 71 34.90 -22.67 -12.17
CA SER A 71 35.74 -22.82 -10.98
C SER A 71 35.10 -22.23 -9.74
N ARG A 72 35.35 -22.85 -8.59
CA ARG A 72 34.95 -22.37 -7.26
C ARG A 72 36.18 -22.17 -6.40
N PHE A 73 36.11 -21.25 -5.45
CA PHE A 73 37.23 -20.94 -4.55
C PHE A 73 36.82 -20.91 -3.08
N GLU A 74 37.79 -21.24 -2.22
CA GLU A 74 37.72 -21.15 -0.77
C GLU A 74 38.97 -20.42 -0.26
N ALA A 75 38.79 -19.31 0.45
CA ALA A 75 39.89 -18.53 0.99
C ALA A 75 40.00 -18.70 2.51
N TRP A 76 41.11 -19.24 2.98
CA TRP A 76 41.35 -19.61 4.37
C TRP A 76 42.42 -18.72 5.02
N LEU A 77 42.18 -18.27 6.26
CA LEU A 77 43.12 -17.47 7.04
C LEU A 77 44.20 -18.35 7.67
N CYS A 78 45.23 -18.68 6.89
CA CYS A 78 46.40 -19.40 7.35
C CYS A 78 47.65 -18.98 6.55
N GLY A 79 48.81 -19.21 7.15
CA GLY A 79 50.11 -19.01 6.53
C GLY A 79 50.62 -20.30 5.87
N SER A 80 51.94 -20.44 5.82
CA SER A 80 52.62 -21.53 5.12
C SER A 80 52.31 -22.93 5.67
N ALA A 81 52.59 -23.94 4.84
CA ALA A 81 52.60 -25.34 5.25
C ALA A 81 53.42 -25.52 6.54
N TRP A 82 52.86 -26.29 7.46
CA TRP A 82 53.51 -26.55 8.74
C TRP A 82 54.62 -27.61 8.57
N ARG A 83 55.81 -27.35 9.13
CA ARG A 83 57.03 -28.14 8.92
C ARG A 83 57.49 -28.94 10.15
N GLY A 84 56.63 -29.17 11.14
CA GLY A 84 56.97 -29.95 12.35
C GLY A 84 56.74 -31.46 12.20
N SER A 85 56.91 -32.22 13.29
CA SER A 85 56.86 -33.69 13.26
C SER A 85 55.41 -34.22 13.22
N PRO A 86 55.06 -35.32 12.51
CA PRO A 86 53.69 -35.84 12.49
C PRO A 86 53.06 -36.08 13.89
N GLU A 87 53.89 -36.40 14.89
CA GLU A 87 53.47 -36.56 16.28
C GLU A 87 53.00 -35.25 16.94
N GLU A 88 53.62 -34.11 16.61
CA GLU A 88 53.24 -32.79 17.09
C GLU A 88 51.91 -32.29 16.49
N ALA A 89 51.57 -32.71 15.25
CA ALA A 89 50.31 -32.37 14.60
C ALA A 89 49.13 -33.26 15.02
N ARG A 90 49.43 -34.49 15.49
CA ARG A 90 48.43 -35.48 15.92
C ARG A 90 47.36 -34.93 16.88
N PRO A 91 47.71 -34.21 17.98
CA PRO A 91 46.68 -33.66 18.88
C PRO A 91 45.77 -32.61 18.23
N VAL A 92 46.27 -31.80 17.29
CA VAL A 92 45.46 -30.79 16.59
C VAL A 92 44.50 -31.46 15.60
N ARG A 93 44.97 -32.46 14.86
CA ARG A 93 44.14 -33.29 13.97
C ARG A 93 43.02 -33.98 14.73
N GLU A 94 43.35 -34.60 15.85
CA GLU A 94 42.37 -35.33 16.67
C GLU A 94 41.32 -34.39 17.28
N ILE A 95 41.74 -33.21 17.76
CA ILE A 95 40.81 -32.19 18.27
C ILE A 95 39.87 -31.69 17.16
N ALA A 96 40.40 -31.40 15.96
CA ALA A 96 39.60 -30.95 14.84
C ALA A 96 38.61 -32.03 14.38
N ARG A 97 39.04 -33.29 14.31
CA ARG A 97 38.22 -34.45 13.97
C ARG A 97 37.07 -34.64 14.95
N GLN A 98 37.37 -34.64 16.25
CA GLN A 98 36.37 -34.77 17.30
C GLN A 98 35.37 -33.60 17.31
N PHE A 99 35.82 -32.37 17.03
CA PHE A 99 34.92 -31.21 16.90
C PHE A 99 33.96 -31.37 15.72
N LEU A 100 34.46 -31.76 14.55
CA LEU A 100 33.66 -31.96 13.35
C LEU A 100 32.62 -33.06 13.56
N GLN A 101 33.04 -34.21 14.09
CA GLN A 101 32.12 -35.31 14.43
C GLN A 101 31.09 -34.89 15.49
N ALA A 102 31.50 -34.22 16.56
CA ALA A 102 30.54 -33.73 17.58
C ALA A 102 29.59 -32.64 17.04
N SER A 103 29.91 -32.03 15.89
CA SER A 103 29.11 -31.02 15.22
C SER A 103 28.26 -31.59 14.07
N GLY A 104 28.26 -32.91 13.84
CA GLY A 104 27.54 -33.53 12.75
C GLY A 104 28.16 -33.33 11.37
N LEU A 105 29.48 -33.17 11.31
CA LEU A 105 30.22 -32.89 10.10
C LEU A 105 31.20 -34.01 9.78
N SER A 106 31.37 -34.29 8.48
CA SER A 106 32.35 -35.23 7.97
C SER A 106 33.74 -34.81 8.41
N ALA A 107 34.41 -35.71 9.12
CA ALA A 107 35.79 -35.56 9.51
C ALA A 107 36.54 -36.68 8.80
N GLY A 108 37.14 -36.39 7.64
CA GLY A 108 38.06 -37.31 7.00
C GLY A 108 39.27 -37.61 7.89
N ASP A 109 40.23 -38.38 7.40
CA ASP A 109 41.55 -38.50 8.06
C ASP A 109 42.56 -37.57 7.37
N PRO A 110 42.66 -36.29 7.78
CA PRO A 110 43.38 -35.29 7.01
C PRO A 110 44.88 -35.54 7.05
N ALA A 111 45.54 -35.68 5.89
CA ALA A 111 47.00 -35.85 5.83
C ALA A 111 47.77 -34.74 6.56
N THR A 112 49.00 -35.00 7.00
CA THR A 112 49.87 -33.99 7.65
C THR A 112 50.07 -32.77 6.74
N GLU A 113 49.97 -32.95 5.43
CA GLU A 113 50.02 -31.90 4.40
C GLU A 113 48.87 -30.88 4.49
N CYS A 114 47.76 -31.22 5.17
CA CYS A 114 46.65 -30.29 5.45
C CYS A 114 46.94 -29.37 6.64
N MET A 115 48.08 -29.53 7.32
CA MET A 115 48.46 -28.67 8.44
C MET A 115 49.06 -27.34 7.94
N ARG A 116 48.58 -26.24 8.52
CA ARG A 116 49.03 -24.89 8.20
C ARG A 116 49.40 -24.13 9.46
N THR A 117 50.20 -23.09 9.27
CA THR A 117 50.64 -22.21 10.36
C THR A 117 49.65 -21.06 10.50
N GLY A 118 48.92 -20.98 11.61
CA GLY A 118 47.94 -19.92 11.87
C GLY A 118 48.60 -18.58 12.25
N ARG A 119 47.80 -17.50 12.31
CA ARG A 119 48.24 -16.12 12.59
C ARG A 119 49.08 -15.94 13.88
N ASN A 120 48.90 -16.82 14.86
CA ASN A 120 49.60 -16.77 16.14
C ASN A 120 50.75 -17.80 16.24
N GLY A 121 51.21 -18.35 15.11
CA GLY A 121 52.23 -19.40 15.05
C GLY A 121 51.74 -20.79 15.46
N ARG A 122 50.43 -20.97 15.67
CA ARG A 122 49.82 -22.25 16.08
C ARG A 122 49.50 -23.11 14.87
N VAL A 123 49.60 -24.43 15.03
CA VAL A 123 49.18 -25.40 14.01
C VAL A 123 47.66 -25.41 13.89
N VAL A 124 47.14 -25.34 12.66
CA VAL A 124 45.71 -25.43 12.34
C VAL A 124 45.49 -26.38 11.18
N LEU A 125 44.34 -27.06 11.16
CA LEU A 125 43.88 -27.87 10.05
C LEU A 125 43.28 -26.97 8.96
N LEU A 126 43.79 -27.08 7.74
CA LEU A 126 43.12 -26.62 6.52
C LEU A 126 42.14 -27.70 6.07
N PRO A 127 40.81 -27.44 6.05
CA PRO A 127 39.84 -28.42 5.58
C PRO A 127 40.02 -28.74 4.10
N ASP A 128 40.00 -30.03 3.75
CA ASP A 128 40.03 -30.49 2.36
C ASP A 128 38.62 -30.51 1.73
N ALA A 129 38.54 -30.92 0.46
CA ALA A 129 37.31 -30.96 -0.31
C ALA A 129 36.28 -31.99 0.19
N GLY A 130 36.66 -32.96 1.04
CA GLY A 130 35.81 -34.01 1.61
C GLY A 130 35.39 -33.77 3.07
N THR A 131 35.98 -32.78 3.73
CA THR A 131 35.76 -32.47 5.14
C THR A 131 34.65 -31.43 5.32
N GLY A 132 33.76 -31.60 6.29
CA GLY A 132 32.76 -30.59 6.67
C GLY A 132 31.37 -30.71 6.04
N TYR A 133 31.01 -31.85 5.45
CA TYR A 133 29.65 -32.12 4.96
C TYR A 133 28.79 -32.72 6.08
N SER A 134 27.50 -32.43 6.07
CA SER A 134 26.57 -32.94 7.09
C SER A 134 26.56 -34.47 7.12
N GLN A 135 26.63 -35.04 8.32
CA GLN A 135 26.50 -36.48 8.57
C GLN A 135 25.50 -36.72 9.71
N ASP A 136 24.76 -37.81 9.62
CA ASP A 136 23.91 -38.29 10.71
C ASP A 136 24.82 -38.64 11.90
N THR A 137 24.58 -37.99 13.03
CA THR A 137 25.44 -38.11 14.22
C THR A 137 24.63 -38.44 15.45
N ASP A 138 25.18 -39.31 16.29
CA ASP A 138 24.59 -39.66 17.57
C ASP A 138 24.55 -38.44 18.50
N GLU A 139 23.34 -38.03 18.90
CA GLU A 139 23.12 -36.90 19.82
C GLU A 139 23.88 -37.06 21.14
N HIS A 140 24.10 -38.30 21.58
CA HIS A 140 24.90 -38.65 22.76
C HIS A 140 26.39 -38.27 22.64
N ALA A 141 26.96 -38.32 21.43
CA ALA A 141 28.34 -37.91 21.19
C ALA A 141 28.52 -36.38 21.30
N ALA A 142 27.51 -35.61 20.90
CA ALA A 142 27.50 -34.15 20.99
C ALA A 142 27.40 -33.63 22.45
N GLU A 143 26.68 -34.35 23.31
CA GLU A 143 26.49 -33.97 24.72
C GLU A 143 27.75 -34.25 25.57
N THR A 144 28.41 -35.38 25.31
CA THR A 144 29.61 -35.82 26.04
C THR A 144 30.89 -35.06 25.67
N ALA A 145 30.90 -34.35 24.53
CA ALA A 145 32.04 -33.60 24.02
C ALA A 145 32.64 -32.60 25.04
N PRO A 146 33.93 -32.73 25.43
CA PRO A 146 34.58 -31.80 26.36
C PRO A 146 34.67 -30.37 25.80
N MET A 147 34.65 -29.37 26.68
CA MET A 147 34.69 -27.94 26.31
C MET A 147 35.86 -27.56 25.38
N ARG A 148 36.97 -28.31 25.43
CA ARG A 148 38.18 -28.06 24.62
C ARG A 148 38.01 -28.40 23.14
N ILE A 149 37.06 -29.25 22.76
CA ILE A 149 36.79 -29.62 21.36
C ILE A 149 35.52 -28.93 20.82
N ARG A 150 35.08 -27.84 21.46
CA ARG A 150 33.90 -27.07 21.05
C ARG A 150 34.31 -25.77 20.34
N GLY A 151 33.53 -25.41 19.33
CA GLY A 151 33.73 -24.20 18.51
C GLY A 151 32.78 -23.07 18.90
N LEU A 152 33.02 -21.89 18.35
CA LEU A 152 32.10 -20.76 18.41
C LEU A 152 31.52 -20.50 17.04
N SER A 153 30.21 -20.24 16.96
CA SER A 153 29.63 -19.69 15.75
C SER A 153 29.79 -18.17 15.70
N ILE A 154 30.02 -17.63 14.51
CA ILE A 154 29.95 -16.20 14.22
C ILE A 154 28.55 -15.71 14.61
N ILE A 155 28.53 -14.59 15.33
CA ILE A 155 27.30 -13.95 15.79
C ILE A 155 27.01 -12.80 14.85
N ASP A 156 25.98 -12.96 14.03
CA ASP A 156 25.56 -11.92 13.11
C ASP A 156 25.15 -10.65 13.87
N ARG A 157 25.63 -9.51 13.39
CA ARG A 157 25.37 -8.19 13.97
C ARG A 157 24.41 -7.43 13.07
N ARG A 158 23.32 -6.94 13.66
CA ARG A 158 22.37 -6.05 12.97
C ARG A 158 23.02 -4.84 12.27
N ALA A 159 24.16 -4.37 12.79
CA ALA A 159 24.92 -3.28 12.17
C ALA A 159 25.54 -3.68 10.82
N VAL A 160 25.89 -4.96 10.62
CA VAL A 160 26.42 -5.47 9.34
C VAL A 160 25.36 -5.39 8.26
N SER A 161 24.11 -5.75 8.56
CA SER A 161 23.01 -5.63 7.58
C SER A 161 22.70 -4.17 7.21
N ALA A 162 22.81 -3.23 8.16
CA ALA A 162 22.63 -1.81 7.88
C ALA A 162 23.81 -1.24 7.06
N LEU A 163 25.05 -1.59 7.42
CA LEU A 163 26.25 -1.24 6.67
C LEU A 163 26.40 -2.04 5.36
N ALA A 164 25.53 -3.01 5.06
CA ALA A 164 25.52 -3.65 3.75
C ALA A 164 24.76 -2.80 2.71
N GLU A 165 23.90 -1.87 3.15
CA GLU A 165 23.13 -0.99 2.28
C GLU A 165 24.03 -0.01 1.51
N MET A 166 25.20 0.34 2.05
CA MET A 166 26.19 1.23 1.40
C MET A 166 26.83 0.64 0.12
N PHE A 167 26.64 -0.66 -0.14
CA PHE A 167 27.04 -1.29 -1.41
C PHE A 167 25.92 -1.33 -2.47
N HIS A 168 24.71 -0.85 -2.14
CA HIS A 168 23.57 -0.84 -3.06
C HIS A 168 23.50 0.48 -3.84
N ALA A 169 24.06 0.52 -5.05
CA ALA A 169 24.06 1.72 -5.89
C ALA A 169 22.68 2.02 -6.50
N ALA A 170 22.03 3.08 -6.01
CA ALA A 170 20.88 3.71 -6.67
C ALA A 170 21.34 4.96 -7.43
N GLY A 171 21.79 4.80 -8.68
CA GLY A 171 21.83 5.86 -9.70
C GLY A 171 22.36 7.24 -9.30
N GLY A 172 23.56 7.33 -8.69
CA GLY A 172 24.19 8.62 -8.39
C GLY A 172 25.65 8.51 -7.96
N VAL A 173 26.49 9.38 -8.51
CA VAL A 173 27.95 9.46 -8.30
C VAL A 173 28.27 10.15 -6.97
N ARG A 174 28.07 9.49 -5.83
CA ARG A 174 28.62 9.97 -4.55
C ARG A 174 29.27 8.83 -3.76
N PRO A 175 30.51 9.01 -3.27
CA PRO A 175 31.14 8.02 -2.43
C PRO A 175 30.40 7.88 -1.09
N HIS A 176 30.20 6.64 -0.65
CA HIS A 176 29.60 6.36 0.66
C HIS A 176 30.70 6.25 1.69
N ILE A 177 30.65 7.08 2.73
CA ILE A 177 31.61 7.05 3.84
C ILE A 177 30.87 6.54 5.08
N SER A 178 31.43 5.55 5.74
CA SER A 178 30.96 5.04 7.02
C SER A 178 32.12 4.74 7.94
N ALA A 179 31.84 4.54 9.22
CA ALA A 179 32.88 4.26 10.21
C ALA A 179 32.46 3.14 11.16
N VAL A 180 33.40 2.42 11.76
CA VAL A 180 33.17 1.35 12.73
C VAL A 180 34.21 1.50 13.85
N PHE A 181 33.78 2.06 14.97
CA PHE A 181 34.63 2.31 16.13
C PHE A 181 34.33 1.38 17.29
N GLY A 182 35.35 0.99 18.05
CA GLY A 182 35.12 0.24 19.29
C GLY A 182 36.37 -0.30 19.96
N PRO A 183 36.31 -0.55 21.27
CA PRO A 183 37.47 -1.06 22.01
C PRO A 183 37.91 -2.45 21.51
N PRO A 184 39.14 -2.88 21.81
CA PRO A 184 39.63 -4.22 21.48
C PRO A 184 38.66 -5.33 21.91
N GLY A 185 38.40 -6.27 21.00
CA GLY A 185 37.47 -7.40 21.24
C GLY A 185 35.99 -7.08 20.99
N SER A 186 35.65 -5.85 20.60
CA SER A 186 34.28 -5.43 20.27
C SER A 186 33.69 -6.04 18.99
N GLY A 187 34.41 -6.90 18.27
CA GLY A 187 33.91 -7.53 17.05
C GLY A 187 34.06 -6.69 15.77
N ARG A 188 34.82 -5.58 15.79
CA ARG A 188 35.12 -4.77 14.59
C ARG A 188 35.66 -5.62 13.43
N GLY A 189 36.67 -6.45 13.68
CA GLY A 189 37.25 -7.32 12.66
C GLY A 189 36.33 -8.43 12.13
N MET A 190 35.19 -8.71 12.79
CA MET A 190 34.14 -9.57 12.24
C MET A 190 33.29 -8.78 11.24
N VAL A 191 32.89 -7.55 11.60
CA VAL A 191 32.14 -6.64 10.74
C VAL A 191 32.92 -6.35 9.45
N VAL A 192 34.22 -6.07 9.55
CA VAL A 192 35.09 -5.81 8.38
C VAL A 192 35.13 -7.01 7.42
N ARG A 193 35.23 -8.24 7.95
CA ARG A 193 35.30 -9.46 7.13
C ARG A 193 33.99 -9.73 6.39
N GLU A 194 32.85 -9.57 7.07
CA GLU A 194 31.53 -9.73 6.44
C GLU A 194 31.26 -8.64 5.40
N LEU A 195 31.57 -7.37 5.72
CA LEU A 195 31.41 -6.27 4.76
C LEU A 195 32.32 -6.43 3.54
N ALA A 196 33.55 -6.94 3.70
CA ALA A 196 34.44 -7.22 2.57
C ALA A 196 33.89 -8.31 1.63
N ARG A 197 33.28 -9.36 2.19
CA ARG A 197 32.58 -10.40 1.40
C ARG A 197 31.38 -9.80 0.66
N ILE A 198 30.55 -9.01 1.36
CA ILE A 198 29.38 -8.35 0.78
C ILE A 198 29.80 -7.37 -0.33
N ALA A 199 30.84 -6.58 -0.11
CA ALA A 199 31.41 -5.65 -1.10
C ALA A 199 31.78 -6.37 -2.39
N ARG A 200 32.52 -7.48 -2.29
CA ARG A 200 32.90 -8.34 -3.43
C ARG A 200 31.69 -8.83 -4.20
N THR A 201 30.65 -9.33 -3.51
CA THR A 201 29.43 -9.80 -4.18
C THR A 201 28.63 -8.69 -4.87
N ASN A 202 28.88 -7.42 -4.52
CA ASN A 202 28.29 -6.25 -5.14
C ASN A 202 29.23 -5.57 -6.16
N GLY A 203 30.35 -6.21 -6.53
CA GLY A 203 31.26 -5.71 -7.56
C GLY A 203 32.30 -4.70 -7.08
N PHE A 204 32.51 -4.56 -5.76
CA PHE A 204 33.56 -3.72 -5.19
C PHE A 204 34.80 -4.56 -4.82
N VAL A 205 35.99 -4.00 -5.02
CA VAL A 205 37.25 -4.59 -4.53
C VAL A 205 37.51 -4.10 -3.11
N PRO A 206 37.41 -4.96 -2.07
CA PRO A 206 37.77 -4.59 -0.71
C PRO A 206 39.28 -4.43 -0.57
N VAL A 207 39.74 -3.27 -0.09
CA VAL A 207 41.15 -2.95 0.05
C VAL A 207 41.43 -2.17 1.32
N ALA A 208 42.43 -2.59 2.10
CA ALA A 208 42.95 -1.83 3.22
C ALA A 208 43.67 -0.58 2.71
N SER A 209 43.46 0.57 3.35
CA SER A 209 44.01 1.87 2.91
C SER A 209 45.53 1.81 2.69
N ARG A 210 46.25 1.14 3.59
CA ARG A 210 47.71 0.93 3.53
C ARG A 210 48.21 0.15 2.30
N LEU A 211 47.32 -0.53 1.57
CA LEU A 211 47.66 -1.31 0.38
C LEU A 211 47.38 -0.54 -0.92
N ILE A 212 46.72 0.62 -0.86
CA ILE A 212 46.36 1.42 -2.03
C ILE A 212 47.60 1.89 -2.78
N ASP A 213 48.61 2.39 -2.06
CA ASP A 213 49.88 2.91 -2.63
C ASP A 213 51.03 1.90 -2.54
N SER A 214 50.70 0.62 -2.37
CA SER A 214 51.70 -0.46 -2.30
C SER A 214 51.98 -1.07 -3.68
N ARG A 215 52.82 -2.11 -3.73
CA ARG A 215 53.02 -2.92 -4.94
C ARG A 215 51.74 -3.48 -5.58
N TYR A 216 50.63 -3.54 -4.83
CA TYR A 216 49.32 -4.00 -5.31
C TYR A 216 48.49 -2.93 -6.04
N ALA A 217 48.94 -1.66 -6.08
CA ALA A 217 48.22 -0.54 -6.69
C ALA A 217 47.81 -0.77 -8.15
N GLY A 218 48.66 -1.47 -8.92
CA GLY A 218 48.39 -1.81 -10.32
C GLY A 218 47.14 -2.68 -10.51
N LEU A 219 46.78 -3.51 -9.52
CA LEU A 219 45.61 -4.40 -9.56
C LEU A 219 44.29 -3.64 -9.31
N LEU A 220 44.36 -2.43 -8.73
CA LEU A 220 43.21 -1.65 -8.29
C LEU A 220 42.73 -0.63 -9.33
N ARG A 221 43.54 -0.33 -10.35
CA ARG A 221 43.24 0.70 -11.36
C ARG A 221 41.95 0.39 -12.11
N GLY A 222 41.08 1.40 -12.24
CA GLY A 222 39.84 1.32 -13.03
C GLY A 222 38.72 0.46 -12.41
N ARG A 223 38.80 0.16 -11.10
CA ARG A 223 37.81 -0.64 -10.37
C ARG A 223 37.13 0.16 -9.26
N SER A 224 35.89 -0.20 -8.93
CA SER A 224 35.17 0.37 -7.78
C SER A 224 35.71 -0.26 -6.49
N LEU A 225 36.10 0.58 -5.53
CA LEU A 225 36.86 0.13 -4.34
C LEU A 225 36.01 0.25 -3.09
N PHE A 226 36.14 -0.73 -2.19
CA PHE A 226 35.73 -0.63 -0.79
C PHE A 226 36.98 -0.43 0.07
N VAL A 227 37.30 0.83 0.38
CA VAL A 227 38.50 1.22 1.09
C VAL A 227 38.29 1.14 2.59
N ILE A 228 39.09 0.33 3.29
CA ILE A 228 39.05 0.15 4.74
C ILE A 228 40.25 0.90 5.35
N ALA A 229 39.98 2.04 5.97
CA ALA A 229 40.98 2.85 6.64
C ALA A 229 41.04 2.48 8.14
N ASP A 230 42.11 1.83 8.57
CA ASP A 230 42.35 1.56 9.99
C ASP A 230 43.09 2.74 10.63
N GLY A 231 42.49 3.36 11.63
CA GLY A 231 43.00 4.53 12.35
C GLY A 231 44.12 4.20 13.34
N ASP A 232 44.32 2.92 13.65
CA ASP A 232 45.33 2.45 14.59
C ASP A 232 46.72 2.25 13.90
N ASP A 233 46.77 2.24 12.56
CA ASP A 233 47.97 1.95 11.75
C ASP A 233 48.65 3.22 11.16
N ALA A 234 48.12 4.42 11.41
CA ALA A 234 48.67 5.65 10.83
C ALA A 234 49.70 6.32 11.76
N GLY A 235 50.98 6.14 11.45
CA GLY A 235 52.08 6.92 12.03
C GLY A 235 52.00 8.40 11.66
N GLY A 236 51.10 9.15 12.32
CA GLY A 236 51.01 10.61 12.25
C GLY A 236 50.29 11.21 11.03
N ALA A 237 49.92 10.43 10.01
CA ALA A 237 49.12 10.92 8.89
C ALA A 237 47.62 10.85 9.21
N THR A 238 46.88 11.92 8.89
CA THR A 238 45.41 11.95 9.04
C THR A 238 44.77 10.80 8.25
N PRO A 239 43.81 10.03 8.83
CA PRO A 239 43.18 8.85 8.21
C PRO A 239 42.39 9.14 6.92
N TRP A 240 42.38 10.41 6.49
CA TRP A 240 41.67 10.94 5.33
C TRP A 240 42.50 11.00 4.06
N SER A 241 43.85 11.00 4.13
CA SER A 241 44.70 11.21 2.94
C SER A 241 44.52 10.11 1.89
N ALA A 242 44.69 8.85 2.27
CA ALA A 242 44.56 7.72 1.33
C ALA A 242 43.14 7.54 0.73
N PRO A 243 42.04 7.71 1.48
CA PRO A 243 40.69 7.79 0.92
C PRO A 243 40.48 8.94 -0.08
N LEU A 244 41.01 10.13 0.21
CA LEU A 244 40.91 11.29 -0.69
C LEU A 244 41.70 11.04 -1.97
N ASP A 245 42.94 10.55 -1.86
CA ASP A 245 43.82 10.31 -3.00
C ASP A 245 43.24 9.23 -3.92
N ALA A 246 42.60 8.19 -3.36
CA ALA A 246 41.86 7.18 -4.12
C ALA A 246 40.63 7.78 -4.85
N ALA A 247 39.89 8.68 -4.20
CA ALA A 247 38.74 9.35 -4.82
C ALA A 247 39.14 10.36 -5.92
N LEU A 248 40.31 10.99 -5.78
CA LEU A 248 40.84 11.97 -6.73
C LEU A 248 41.51 11.31 -7.95
N SER A 249 42.10 10.13 -7.78
CA SER A 249 42.81 9.41 -8.84
C SER A 249 41.91 8.60 -9.79
N ALA A 250 40.67 8.27 -9.38
CA ALA A 250 39.70 7.59 -10.25
C ALA A 250 38.25 8.03 -9.94
N PRO A 251 37.49 8.57 -10.91
CA PRO A 251 36.11 9.01 -10.71
C PRO A 251 35.12 7.84 -10.79
N GLN A 252 35.33 6.79 -9.99
CA GLN A 252 34.40 5.67 -9.83
C GLN A 252 33.65 5.75 -8.50
N PRO A 253 32.48 5.10 -8.35
CA PRO A 253 31.81 5.02 -7.05
C PRO A 253 32.64 4.18 -6.08
N HIS A 254 33.34 4.84 -5.16
CA HIS A 254 34.09 4.20 -4.07
C HIS A 254 33.29 4.23 -2.76
N VAL A 255 33.49 3.22 -1.92
CA VAL A 255 32.92 3.14 -0.57
C VAL A 255 34.06 3.15 0.43
N PHE A 256 33.95 3.98 1.46
CA PHE A 256 34.98 4.18 2.47
C PHE A 256 34.47 3.71 3.83
N LEU A 257 35.22 2.85 4.50
CA LEU A 257 34.99 2.43 5.89
C LEU A 257 36.18 2.83 6.75
N MET A 258 35.94 3.72 7.71
CA MET A 258 36.91 4.06 8.76
C MET A 258 36.78 3.07 9.93
N VAL A 259 37.89 2.57 10.46
CA VAL A 259 37.92 1.63 11.59
C VAL A 259 38.86 2.20 12.65
N GLY A 260 38.49 2.21 13.94
CA GLY A 260 39.38 2.76 14.97
C GLY A 260 39.00 2.44 16.41
N GLU A 261 39.91 2.71 17.36
CA GLU A 261 39.73 2.43 18.78
C GLU A 261 38.96 3.49 19.58
N VAL A 262 39.19 4.79 19.31
CA VAL A 262 38.66 5.91 20.12
C VAL A 262 37.79 6.87 19.28
N GLU A 263 36.69 7.28 19.89
CA GLU A 263 35.63 8.22 19.47
C GLU A 263 34.83 7.96 18.17
N CYS A 264 33.74 7.19 18.31
CA CYS A 264 32.37 7.68 18.10
C CYS A 264 31.37 6.66 18.70
N ARG A 265 30.43 7.10 19.56
CA ARG A 265 29.39 6.21 20.17
C ARG A 265 28.30 5.80 19.19
N SER A 266 28.42 6.20 17.92
CA SER A 266 27.46 5.92 16.88
C SER A 266 28.04 6.12 15.49
N VAL A 267 27.58 5.32 14.54
CA VAL A 267 27.81 5.46 13.10
C VAL A 267 26.49 5.91 12.50
N ASP A 268 26.37 7.15 12.01
CA ASP A 268 25.06 7.73 11.61
C ASP A 268 23.95 7.55 12.67
N GLY A 269 24.30 7.68 13.95
CA GLY A 269 23.36 7.44 15.06
C GLY A 269 23.19 5.96 15.49
N VAL A 270 23.96 5.02 14.93
CA VAL A 270 23.91 3.59 15.27
C VAL A 270 25.04 3.20 16.25
N ALA A 271 24.69 3.00 17.51
CA ALA A 271 25.61 2.49 18.53
C ALA A 271 25.91 0.99 18.32
N LEU A 272 27.20 0.60 18.32
CA LEU A 272 27.59 -0.81 18.34
C LEU A 272 27.22 -1.43 19.70
N GLY A 273 26.16 -2.22 19.70
CA GLY A 273 25.68 -2.92 20.89
C GLY A 273 26.61 -4.02 21.37
N ARG A 274 26.71 -4.17 22.69
CA ARG A 274 27.30 -5.36 23.34
C ARG A 274 26.39 -6.56 23.09
N VAL A 275 26.98 -7.71 22.76
CA VAL A 275 26.25 -8.96 22.54
C VAL A 275 25.74 -9.47 23.89
N PRO A 276 24.45 -9.82 24.04
CA PRO A 276 23.95 -10.31 25.33
C PRO A 276 24.66 -11.62 25.70
N ALA A 277 24.84 -11.84 27.01
CA ALA A 277 25.53 -13.03 27.52
C ALA A 277 24.88 -14.34 27.01
N ASP A 278 23.55 -14.37 26.86
CA ASP A 278 22.83 -15.52 26.31
C ASP A 278 23.18 -15.80 24.84
N ALA A 279 23.38 -14.78 24.02
CA ALA A 279 23.78 -14.96 22.62
C ALA A 279 25.23 -15.45 22.52
N LEU A 280 26.10 -15.02 23.44
CA LEU A 280 27.46 -15.57 23.55
C LEU A 280 27.43 -17.04 23.99
N VAL A 281 26.57 -17.41 24.95
CA VAL A 281 26.37 -18.81 25.39
C VAL A 281 25.84 -19.67 24.24
N ALA A 282 24.82 -19.17 23.51
CA ALA A 282 24.20 -19.88 22.39
C ALA A 282 25.11 -20.04 21.17
N ALA A 283 26.22 -19.29 21.11
CA ALA A 283 27.21 -19.40 20.05
C ALA A 283 28.12 -20.62 20.19
N ILE A 284 28.06 -21.37 21.29
CA ILE A 284 28.89 -22.58 21.46
C ILE A 284 28.35 -23.74 20.61
N ARG A 285 29.25 -24.44 19.92
CA ARG A 285 28.95 -25.61 19.10
C ARG A 285 29.75 -26.85 19.54
N PRO A 286 29.12 -28.03 19.69
CA PRO A 286 27.67 -28.29 19.58
C PRO A 286 26.86 -27.68 20.74
N ARG A 287 25.52 -27.61 20.60
CA ARG A 287 24.62 -26.86 21.50
C ARG A 287 24.32 -27.54 22.84
N ALA A 288 24.47 -28.86 22.94
CA ALA A 288 24.16 -29.63 24.14
C ALA A 288 25.23 -29.42 25.22
N LEU A 289 24.96 -28.61 26.25
CA LEU A 289 25.86 -28.33 27.37
C LEU A 289 25.26 -28.87 28.67
N SER A 290 26.06 -29.56 29.49
CA SER A 290 25.62 -29.96 30.83
C SER A 290 25.45 -28.75 31.76
N VAL A 291 24.53 -28.85 32.73
CA VAL A 291 24.16 -27.75 33.66
C VAL A 291 25.38 -27.09 34.35
N ARG A 292 26.38 -27.88 34.74
CA ARG A 292 27.63 -27.37 35.36
C ARG A 292 28.48 -26.57 34.37
N ARG A 293 28.58 -27.02 33.12
CA ARG A 293 29.34 -26.35 32.06
C ARG A 293 28.62 -25.09 31.58
N GLU A 294 27.30 -25.13 31.51
CA GLU A 294 26.47 -23.97 31.16
C GLU A 294 26.69 -22.81 32.14
N ARG A 295 26.73 -23.06 33.46
CA ARG A 295 27.06 -22.03 34.46
C ARG A 295 28.45 -21.42 34.25
N ALA A 296 29.45 -22.24 33.94
CA ALA A 296 30.82 -21.77 33.71
C ALA A 296 30.92 -20.91 32.45
N VAL A 297 30.26 -21.33 31.36
CA VAL A 297 30.14 -20.59 30.10
C VAL A 297 29.40 -19.28 30.30
N ARG A 298 28.27 -19.31 31.00
CA ARG A 298 27.47 -18.11 31.33
C ARG A 298 28.28 -17.12 32.17
N GLY A 299 29.07 -17.61 33.13
CA GLY A 299 30.03 -16.80 33.87
C GLY A 299 31.10 -16.15 32.98
N ALA A 300 31.65 -16.90 32.00
CA ALA A 300 32.58 -16.36 31.01
C ALA A 300 31.92 -15.30 30.09
N ALA A 301 30.67 -15.51 29.68
CA ALA A 301 29.90 -14.58 28.85
C ALA A 301 29.61 -13.25 29.57
N VAL A 302 29.28 -13.31 30.86
CA VAL A 302 29.11 -12.12 31.71
C VAL A 302 30.43 -11.37 31.87
N ARG A 303 31.54 -12.08 32.16
CA ARG A 303 32.88 -11.48 32.28
C ARG A 303 33.41 -10.91 30.96
N ALA A 304 32.93 -11.43 29.83
CA ALA A 304 33.25 -10.90 28.51
C ALA A 304 32.57 -9.55 28.21
N GLN A 305 31.57 -9.17 29.01
CA GLN A 305 30.82 -7.92 28.87
C GLN A 305 30.26 -7.71 27.45
N GLY A 306 29.82 -8.80 26.81
CA GLY A 306 29.23 -8.76 25.48
C GLY A 306 30.19 -8.50 24.32
N LEU A 307 31.48 -8.74 24.53
CA LEU A 307 32.52 -8.66 23.50
C LEU A 307 32.91 -10.08 23.06
N PRO A 308 32.55 -10.52 21.83
CA PRO A 308 32.82 -11.89 21.37
C PRO A 308 34.31 -12.28 21.42
N GLY A 309 35.22 -11.35 21.08
CA GLY A 309 36.66 -11.62 21.15
C GLY A 309 37.16 -11.83 22.58
N ARG A 310 36.58 -11.10 23.55
CA ARG A 310 36.89 -11.28 24.98
C ARG A 310 36.29 -12.58 25.51
N PHE A 311 35.10 -12.96 25.05
CA PHE A 311 34.43 -14.21 25.40
C PHE A 311 35.22 -15.43 24.94
N ALA A 312 35.60 -15.46 23.66
CA ALA A 312 36.53 -16.43 23.09
C ALA A 312 37.80 -16.57 23.93
N ARG A 313 38.45 -15.44 24.24
CA ARG A 313 39.65 -15.43 25.06
C ARG A 313 39.38 -16.02 26.45
N ILE A 314 38.36 -15.58 27.18
CA ILE A 314 38.05 -16.08 28.54
C ILE A 314 37.75 -17.58 28.52
N LEU A 315 37.00 -18.07 27.53
CA LEU A 315 36.68 -19.50 27.39
C LEU A 315 37.93 -20.35 27.17
N TRP A 316 38.87 -19.88 26.36
CA TRP A 316 40.03 -20.66 25.93
C TRP A 316 41.34 -20.33 26.64
N THR A 317 41.40 -19.28 27.46
CA THR A 317 42.56 -18.94 28.31
C THR A 317 42.27 -19.05 29.81
N GLY A 318 41.01 -19.12 30.23
CA GLY A 318 40.58 -19.03 31.64
C GLY A 318 40.15 -20.36 32.27
N GLY A 319 41.08 -21.31 32.43
CA GLY A 319 40.96 -22.39 33.43
C GLY A 319 39.98 -23.55 33.17
N LEU A 320 39.36 -23.64 31.98
CA LEU A 320 38.44 -24.74 31.61
C LEU A 320 39.07 -25.81 30.68
N ALA A 321 40.38 -25.71 30.42
CA ALA A 321 41.13 -26.68 29.60
C ALA A 321 41.84 -27.72 30.50
N PRO A 322 41.61 -29.04 30.32
CA PRO A 322 42.50 -30.04 30.88
C PRO A 322 43.68 -30.27 29.93
N GLY A 323 44.90 -30.17 30.47
CA GLY A 323 46.12 -30.47 29.75
C GLY A 323 46.87 -29.22 29.30
N ARG A 324 47.78 -28.76 30.15
CA ARG A 324 48.96 -27.99 29.78
C ARG A 324 49.86 -28.90 28.93
N PRO A 325 50.41 -28.46 27.79
CA PRO A 325 51.72 -28.90 27.33
C PRO A 325 52.73 -27.74 27.52
N PRO A 326 54.04 -28.03 27.47
CA PRO A 326 54.96 -27.64 28.53
C PRO A 326 55.38 -26.17 28.45
N SER A 327 55.53 -25.59 29.63
CA SER A 327 56.48 -24.52 29.86
C SER A 327 57.89 -24.96 29.48
N ARG A 328 58.49 -24.27 28.50
CA ARG A 328 59.92 -23.92 28.31
C ARG A 328 59.95 -23.09 27.02
N LEU A 329 60.31 -21.81 27.05
CA LEU A 329 61.63 -21.31 27.40
C LEU A 329 61.57 -20.02 28.24
N ARG A 330 62.35 -20.04 29.31
CA ARG A 330 62.87 -18.87 30.03
C ARG A 330 64.38 -18.84 29.70
N ARG A 331 64.94 -17.63 29.57
CA ARG A 331 66.39 -17.26 29.46
C ARG A 331 67.00 -17.48 28.06
N LEU A 332 67.92 -16.68 27.51
CA LEU A 332 68.85 -15.61 27.93
C LEU A 332 68.87 -14.52 26.82
N GLY A 333 69.46 -13.32 26.93
CA GLY A 333 70.44 -12.72 27.83
C GLY A 333 70.35 -11.19 27.70
N GLU A 334 70.72 -10.42 28.73
CA GLU A 334 72.06 -9.84 28.89
C GLU A 334 72.36 -8.80 27.80
N ALA A 335 72.87 -7.60 28.07
CA ALA A 335 73.32 -6.93 29.28
C ALA A 335 73.49 -5.45 28.88
N GLY A 336 73.46 -4.54 29.86
CA GLY A 336 73.67 -3.12 29.60
C GLY A 336 73.38 -2.25 30.81
N CYS A 337 74.11 -2.51 31.89
CA CYS A 337 74.30 -1.64 33.05
C CYS A 337 74.60 -0.20 32.57
N GLY A 338 74.05 0.87 33.14
CA GLY A 338 73.94 1.16 34.56
C GLY A 338 75.03 2.18 34.90
N LEU A 339 74.62 3.41 35.26
CA LEU A 339 75.35 4.57 35.83
C LEU A 339 74.55 5.82 35.41
N ASP A 340 74.27 6.85 36.20
CA ASP A 340 74.40 7.14 37.62
C ASP A 340 73.59 8.45 37.84
N ARG A 341 72.97 8.64 39.01
CA ARG A 341 72.51 9.94 39.58
C ARG A 341 71.56 10.83 38.74
N ASP A 342 70.25 10.72 38.98
CA ASP A 342 69.51 11.73 39.73
C ASP A 342 68.01 11.36 39.88
N TRP A 343 67.63 11.27 41.16
CA TRP A 343 66.31 11.19 41.77
C TRP A 343 65.05 11.06 40.88
N SER A 344 64.49 9.85 40.75
CA SER A 344 63.05 9.66 40.48
C SER A 344 62.58 8.21 40.66
N GLU A 345 61.85 7.93 41.75
CA GLU A 345 60.73 6.97 41.92
C GLU A 345 60.54 6.67 43.43
N PRO A 346 59.29 6.68 43.94
CA PRO A 346 58.36 5.60 43.63
C PRO A 346 57.04 6.10 43.03
N ARG A 347 56.62 5.41 41.97
CA ARG A 347 55.24 5.11 41.54
C ARG A 347 54.14 5.99 42.14
N PRO A 348 53.45 6.84 41.35
CA PRO A 348 52.37 7.65 41.87
C PRO A 348 51.09 6.80 41.96
N ASN A 349 50.69 6.46 43.19
CA ASN A 349 49.28 6.41 43.54
C ASN A 349 48.94 7.78 44.13
N VAL A 350 48.55 8.73 43.26
CA VAL A 350 48.15 10.08 43.67
C VAL A 350 46.63 10.16 43.79
N THR A 351 46.25 10.46 45.02
CA THR A 351 44.98 10.91 45.55
C THR A 351 44.66 12.35 45.09
N MET A 352 43.35 12.63 44.96
CA MET A 352 42.65 13.91 45.21
C MET A 352 43.36 15.26 44.99
N ARG A 353 42.70 16.14 44.23
CA ARG A 353 42.34 17.53 44.61
C ARG A 353 41.24 17.99 43.65
N LEU A 354 40.05 18.38 44.16
CA LEU A 354 39.69 19.77 44.49
C LEU A 354 39.91 20.66 43.26
N THR A 355 38.89 21.24 42.62
CA THR A 355 37.97 22.24 43.18
C THR A 355 36.99 22.67 42.10
N GLY A 356 35.80 23.10 42.54
CA GLY A 356 35.25 24.37 42.07
C GLY A 356 34.26 24.30 40.91
N LEU A 357 33.07 24.83 41.23
CA LEU A 357 32.01 25.33 40.32
C LEU A 357 31.13 24.21 39.75
N SER A 358 29.81 24.27 39.77
CA SER A 358 28.82 25.19 40.32
C SER A 358 27.47 24.52 40.01
N ARG A 359 26.47 24.70 40.90
CA ARG A 359 25.03 24.89 40.62
C ARG A 359 24.35 24.01 39.53
N VAL A 360 23.39 23.17 39.90
CA VAL A 360 21.96 23.52 40.14
C VAL A 360 21.25 23.97 38.86
N ALA A 361 20.11 23.32 38.58
CA ALA A 361 19.06 23.71 37.64
C ALA A 361 19.48 23.64 36.15
N GLU A 362 18.69 23.21 35.18
CA GLU A 362 17.24 23.11 35.08
C GLU A 362 16.96 22.37 33.74
N GLN A 363 15.88 21.58 33.66
CA GLN A 363 15.14 21.45 32.40
C GLN A 363 14.89 22.87 31.84
N PRO A 364 14.69 23.15 30.53
CA PRO A 364 13.79 22.34 29.71
C PRO A 364 14.04 22.47 28.19
N ALA A 365 13.12 21.93 27.42
CA ALA A 365 12.65 22.72 26.29
C ALA A 365 12.26 24.12 26.80
N ALA A 366 13.06 25.15 26.56
CA ALA A 366 12.53 26.51 26.66
C ALA A 366 11.51 26.64 25.51
N TYR A 367 10.20 26.84 25.73
CA TYR A 367 9.46 27.43 26.86
C TYR A 367 8.12 26.69 27.08
N GLY A 368 7.53 26.60 28.29
CA GLY A 368 7.94 27.25 29.56
C GLY A 368 7.13 26.89 30.84
N HIS A 369 7.62 27.49 31.94
CA HIS A 369 7.09 27.85 33.28
C HIS A 369 6.48 26.81 34.26
N GLU A 370 7.07 26.67 35.47
CA GLU A 370 6.63 27.24 36.79
C GLU A 370 7.45 26.67 37.99
N ASP A 371 7.55 27.45 39.08
CA ASP A 371 8.53 27.48 40.20
C ASP A 371 8.51 26.33 41.27
N PRO A 372 9.53 26.24 42.17
CA PRO A 372 9.69 25.19 43.20
C PRO A 372 9.44 25.64 44.66
N VAL A 373 9.08 24.69 45.55
CA VAL A 373 9.37 24.75 47.01
C VAL A 373 9.70 23.34 47.55
N SER A 374 10.66 23.30 48.47
CA SER A 374 11.26 22.16 49.18
C SER A 374 10.32 21.42 50.14
N ASP A 375 10.61 20.14 50.42
CA ASP A 375 10.92 19.69 51.80
C ASP A 375 11.49 18.25 51.87
N PHE A 376 12.31 18.06 52.90
CA PHE A 376 13.12 16.89 53.25
C PHE A 376 12.33 15.60 53.48
N VAL A 377 12.91 14.44 53.10
CA VAL A 377 12.59 13.14 53.74
C VAL A 377 13.86 12.27 53.90
N SER A 378 14.10 11.81 55.12
CA SER A 378 15.11 10.82 55.55
C SER A 378 14.91 9.43 54.89
N PRO A 379 15.93 8.54 54.87
CA PRO A 379 15.83 7.28 54.13
C PRO A 379 15.00 6.23 54.90
N PRO A 380 14.17 5.40 54.23
CA PRO A 380 13.49 4.31 54.91
C PRO A 380 14.34 3.03 54.94
N SER A 381 14.15 2.28 56.01
CA SER A 381 14.70 0.95 56.31
C SER A 381 14.13 -0.16 55.40
N PRO A 382 14.76 -1.36 55.35
CA PRO A 382 14.50 -2.38 54.35
C PRO A 382 13.30 -3.25 54.72
N GLY A 383 12.32 -3.37 53.82
CA GLY A 383 11.23 -4.33 54.00
C GLY A 383 9.99 -4.05 53.15
N THR A 384 10.05 -4.35 51.84
CA THR A 384 8.97 -4.89 50.97
C THR A 384 9.41 -4.72 49.52
N TRP A 385 9.83 -5.81 48.89
CA TRP A 385 10.14 -5.87 47.47
C TRP A 385 8.96 -6.51 46.74
N PRO A 386 8.44 -5.94 45.64
CA PRO A 386 8.86 -4.72 44.96
C PRO A 386 8.33 -3.44 45.62
N ALA A 387 9.06 -2.34 45.46
CA ALA A 387 8.59 -1.02 45.91
C ALA A 387 7.27 -0.65 45.20
N PRO A 388 6.30 0.00 45.89
CA PRO A 388 4.94 0.28 45.37
C PRO A 388 4.85 1.04 44.03
N GLY A 389 5.95 1.59 43.51
CA GLY A 389 5.99 2.32 42.24
C GLY A 389 6.56 1.55 41.03
N GLU A 390 7.30 0.45 41.22
CA GLU A 390 8.03 -0.19 40.11
C GLU A 390 7.15 -1.00 39.16
N LEU A 391 6.21 -1.79 39.68
CA LEU A 391 5.24 -2.53 38.85
C LEU A 391 4.33 -1.54 38.10
N THR A 392 3.90 -0.48 38.79
CA THR A 392 3.12 0.62 38.19
C THR A 392 3.88 1.31 37.04
N ALA A 393 5.19 1.50 37.17
CA ALA A 393 6.01 2.06 36.09
C ALA A 393 6.13 1.10 34.89
N LEU A 394 6.22 -0.21 35.13
CA LEU A 394 6.24 -1.22 34.05
C LEU A 394 4.88 -1.34 33.35
N ARG A 395 3.76 -1.28 34.08
CA ARG A 395 2.39 -1.22 33.54
C ARG A 395 2.19 -0.04 32.62
N ARG A 396 2.54 1.17 33.09
CA ARG A 396 2.52 2.40 32.27
C ARG A 396 3.40 2.28 31.02
N LYS A 397 4.53 1.57 31.13
CA LYS A 397 5.42 1.32 29.99
C LYS A 397 4.81 0.34 28.98
N THR A 398 4.10 -0.69 29.44
CA THR A 398 3.30 -1.59 28.60
C THR A 398 2.20 -0.81 27.87
N GLU A 399 1.42 0.00 28.59
CA GLU A 399 0.37 0.86 28.01
C GLU A 399 0.93 1.83 26.98
N SER A 400 1.99 2.57 27.32
CA SER A 400 2.68 3.47 26.39
C SER A 400 3.18 2.73 25.14
N ALA A 401 3.70 1.51 25.31
CA ALA A 401 4.16 0.70 24.19
C ALA A 401 2.99 0.28 23.27
N LEU A 402 1.83 -0.08 23.83
CA LEU A 402 0.62 -0.37 23.07
C LEU A 402 0.10 0.87 22.32
N VAL A 403 0.16 2.05 22.93
CA VAL A 403 -0.14 3.33 22.28
C VAL A 403 0.81 3.59 21.11
N HIS A 404 2.11 3.34 21.27
CA HIS A 404 3.08 3.44 20.16
C HIS A 404 2.74 2.47 19.02
N LEU A 405 2.30 1.25 19.33
CA LEU A 405 1.87 0.28 18.33
C LEU A 405 0.61 0.72 17.58
N ALA A 406 -0.36 1.34 18.27
CA ALA A 406 -1.57 1.87 17.66
C ALA A 406 -1.27 3.05 16.70
N HIS A 407 -0.31 3.92 17.07
CA HIS A 407 0.09 5.09 16.27
C HIS A 407 1.12 4.79 15.17
N GLY A 408 1.27 3.55 14.74
CA GLY A 408 2.20 3.21 13.66
C GLY A 408 3.70 3.18 14.06
N ARG A 409 4.06 3.46 15.32
CA ARG A 409 5.45 3.47 15.82
C ARG A 409 5.88 2.09 16.27
N HIS A 410 5.95 1.15 15.32
CA HIS A 410 6.17 -0.27 15.62
C HIS A 410 7.52 -0.61 16.23
N ALA A 411 8.62 -0.06 15.71
CA ALA A 411 9.93 -0.40 16.24
C ALA A 411 10.13 0.10 17.69
N PRO A 412 9.75 1.35 18.06
CA PRO A 412 9.73 1.79 19.46
C PRO A 412 8.76 0.99 20.33
N GLY A 413 7.53 0.77 19.86
CA GLY A 413 6.49 0.04 20.60
C GLY A 413 6.89 -1.41 20.90
N ILE A 414 7.35 -2.16 19.89
CA ILE A 414 7.81 -3.55 20.06
C ILE A 414 9.00 -3.62 21.04
N ARG A 415 9.96 -2.69 20.95
CA ARG A 415 11.11 -2.66 21.86
C ARG A 415 10.70 -2.37 23.30
N GLN A 416 9.87 -1.34 23.51
CA GLN A 416 9.38 -1.00 24.84
C GLN A 416 8.54 -2.11 25.45
N LEU A 417 7.66 -2.74 24.65
CA LEU A 417 6.80 -3.84 25.09
C LEU A 417 7.63 -5.06 25.51
N ARG A 418 8.62 -5.47 24.70
CA ARG A 418 9.57 -6.55 25.06
C ARG A 418 10.34 -6.23 26.36
N GLN A 419 10.75 -4.98 26.54
CA GLN A 419 11.47 -4.55 27.74
C GLN A 419 10.55 -4.56 28.98
N ALA A 420 9.28 -4.16 28.84
CA ALA A 420 8.29 -4.17 29.89
C ALA A 420 7.93 -5.61 30.31
N ILE A 421 7.62 -6.50 29.35
CA ILE A 421 7.35 -7.93 29.59
C ILE A 421 8.51 -8.59 30.36
N GLY A 422 9.75 -8.42 29.87
CA GLY A 422 10.91 -8.98 30.57
C GLY A 422 11.13 -8.35 31.96
N GLY A 423 10.71 -7.10 32.16
CA GLY A 423 10.75 -6.41 33.45
C GLY A 423 9.73 -6.94 34.46
N LEU A 424 8.53 -7.28 33.99
CA LEU A 424 7.44 -7.88 34.76
C LEU A 424 7.75 -9.33 35.12
N ALA A 425 8.21 -10.13 34.15
CA ALA A 425 8.63 -11.51 34.34
C ALA A 425 9.77 -11.65 35.37
N ARG A 426 10.77 -10.76 35.37
CA ARG A 426 11.84 -10.76 36.39
C ARG A 426 11.37 -10.43 37.81
N ARG A 427 10.19 -9.82 37.95
CA ARG A 427 9.57 -9.45 39.23
C ARG A 427 8.45 -10.42 39.63
N ASN A 428 8.34 -11.56 38.94
CA ASN A 428 7.32 -12.58 39.14
C ASN A 428 5.88 -12.12 38.89
N ASP A 429 5.66 -11.00 38.18
CA ASP A 429 4.32 -10.61 37.70
C ASP A 429 4.03 -11.35 36.38
N TRP A 430 3.76 -12.65 36.52
CA TRP A 430 3.56 -13.57 35.40
C TRP A 430 2.29 -13.30 34.60
N ILE A 431 1.27 -12.75 35.26
CA ILE A 431 -0.01 -12.41 34.66
C ILE A 431 0.19 -11.30 33.63
N GLU A 432 0.76 -10.17 34.03
CA GLU A 432 0.94 -9.03 33.13
C GLU A 432 2.04 -9.26 32.09
N ALA A 433 3.05 -10.07 32.44
CA ALA A 433 4.04 -10.53 31.47
C ALA A 433 3.39 -11.41 30.38
N GLY A 434 2.46 -12.29 30.75
CA GLY A 434 1.67 -13.11 29.83
C GLY A 434 0.74 -12.28 28.95
N ASP A 435 -0.02 -11.35 29.53
CA ASP A 435 -0.90 -10.42 28.80
C ASP A 435 -0.10 -9.55 27.81
N GLY A 436 1.07 -9.06 28.23
CA GLY A 436 1.98 -8.34 27.37
C GLY A 436 2.53 -9.19 26.22
N ALA A 437 2.88 -10.46 26.48
CA ALA A 437 3.35 -11.39 25.46
C ALA A 437 2.26 -11.70 24.41
N LEU A 438 1.01 -11.87 24.85
CA LEU A 438 -0.16 -12.05 23.96
C LEU A 438 -0.34 -10.83 23.03
N ALA A 439 -0.30 -9.62 23.58
CA ALA A 439 -0.42 -8.39 22.81
C ALA A 439 0.74 -8.19 21.82
N LEU A 440 1.96 -8.53 22.24
CA LEU A 440 3.15 -8.47 21.39
C LEU A 440 3.09 -9.49 20.23
N ALA A 441 2.66 -10.73 20.50
CA ALA A 441 2.50 -11.76 19.48
C ALA A 441 1.47 -11.33 18.42
N GLY A 442 0.31 -10.82 18.84
CA GLY A 442 -0.70 -10.29 17.92
C GLY A 442 -0.18 -9.11 17.08
N ALA A 443 0.62 -8.21 17.66
CA ALA A 443 1.24 -7.11 16.93
C ALA A 443 2.29 -7.57 15.90
N LEU A 444 3.06 -8.62 16.22
CA LEU A 444 4.05 -9.21 15.30
C LEU A 444 3.38 -9.93 14.13
N LEU A 445 2.26 -10.63 14.35
CA LEU A 445 1.48 -11.27 13.29
C LEU A 445 0.92 -10.26 12.29
N ARG A 446 0.35 -9.15 12.77
CA ARG A 446 -0.11 -8.05 11.91
C ARG A 446 1.00 -7.44 11.03
N ARG A 447 2.27 -7.62 11.41
CA ARG A 447 3.44 -7.14 10.65
C ARG A 447 4.02 -8.17 9.69
N GLY A 448 3.47 -9.39 9.66
CA GLY A 448 4.00 -10.47 8.84
C GLY A 448 5.29 -11.05 9.39
N ARG A 449 5.45 -11.04 10.72
CA ARG A 449 6.57 -11.66 11.42
C ARG A 449 6.13 -12.91 12.19
N PRO A 450 5.60 -13.95 11.51
CA PRO A 450 5.00 -15.10 12.19
C PRO A 450 6.04 -15.92 12.99
N ARG A 451 7.30 -15.96 12.56
CA ARG A 451 8.39 -16.63 13.29
C ARG A 451 8.71 -15.94 14.62
N ASP A 452 8.79 -14.61 14.62
CA ASP A 452 9.01 -13.84 15.85
C ASP A 452 7.80 -13.90 16.79
N ALA A 453 6.59 -13.96 16.21
CA ALA A 453 5.36 -14.16 16.97
C ALA A 453 5.36 -15.54 17.66
N GLN A 454 5.73 -16.62 16.96
CA GLN A 454 5.86 -17.95 17.56
C GLN A 454 6.85 -17.98 18.74
N ALA A 455 8.02 -17.34 18.59
CA ALA A 455 8.97 -17.23 19.70
C ALA A 455 8.38 -16.49 20.92
N THR A 456 7.61 -15.42 20.67
CA THR A 456 6.93 -14.66 21.73
C THR A 456 5.79 -15.45 22.37
N ILE A 457 5.08 -16.26 21.59
CA ILE A 457 3.99 -17.12 22.06
C ILE A 457 4.54 -18.22 22.98
N GLU A 458 5.69 -18.80 22.64
CA GLU A 458 6.35 -19.81 23.48
C GLU A 458 6.83 -19.22 24.82
N GLU A 459 7.40 -18.01 24.80
CA GLU A 459 7.71 -17.26 26.03
C GLU A 459 6.44 -16.97 26.85
N GLY A 460 5.36 -16.52 26.18
CA GLY A 460 4.05 -16.29 26.80
C GLY A 460 3.44 -17.54 27.42
N ARG A 461 3.62 -18.71 26.79
CA ARG A 461 3.13 -20.00 27.29
C ARG A 461 3.79 -20.35 28.62
N GLN A 462 5.11 -20.13 28.72
CA GLN A 462 5.84 -20.31 29.97
C GLN A 462 5.34 -19.37 31.08
N TYR A 463 4.98 -18.12 30.74
CA TYR A 463 4.41 -17.18 31.70
C TYR A 463 3.00 -17.59 32.13
N ALA A 464 2.15 -18.01 31.20
CA ALA A 464 0.80 -18.49 31.48
C ALA A 464 0.78 -19.74 32.36
N THR A 465 1.68 -20.71 32.10
CA THR A 465 1.84 -21.90 32.95
C THR A 465 2.29 -21.52 34.36
N ARG A 466 3.23 -20.58 34.51
CA ARG A 466 3.66 -20.10 35.84
C ARG A 466 2.60 -19.27 36.56
N ALA A 467 1.75 -18.57 35.81
CA ALA A 467 0.62 -17.82 36.34
C ALA A 467 -0.58 -18.70 36.70
N GLY A 468 -0.60 -19.98 36.28
CA GLY A 468 -1.75 -20.87 36.44
C GLY A 468 -2.99 -20.42 35.67
N ARG A 469 -2.84 -19.69 34.55
CA ARG A 469 -3.95 -19.19 33.74
C ARG A 469 -4.19 -20.04 32.50
N GLU A 470 -5.08 -21.03 32.61
CA GLU A 470 -5.45 -21.92 31.51
C GLU A 470 -6.10 -21.19 30.33
N SER A 471 -6.97 -20.21 30.62
CA SER A 471 -7.57 -19.29 29.64
C SER A 471 -6.55 -18.65 28.69
N MET A 472 -5.42 -18.18 29.23
CA MET A 472 -4.36 -17.55 28.44
C MET A 472 -3.63 -18.55 27.53
N LEU A 473 -3.53 -19.81 27.93
CA LEU A 473 -2.92 -20.87 27.10
C LEU A 473 -3.77 -21.12 25.84
N ILE A 474 -5.10 -21.02 25.94
CA ILE A 474 -6.03 -21.14 24.81
C ILE A 474 -5.85 -19.97 23.82
N ASP A 475 -5.73 -18.74 24.34
CA ASP A 475 -5.52 -17.54 23.53
C ASP A 475 -4.16 -17.59 22.80
N LEU A 476 -3.11 -18.03 23.49
CA LEU A 476 -1.77 -18.23 22.92
C LEU A 476 -1.73 -19.36 21.89
N ALA A 477 -2.44 -20.47 22.14
CA ALA A 477 -2.56 -21.57 21.17
C ALA A 477 -3.31 -21.11 19.90
N THR A 478 -4.36 -20.30 20.05
CA THR A 478 -5.10 -19.72 18.93
C THR A 478 -4.20 -18.81 18.07
N LEU A 479 -3.41 -17.93 18.69
CA LEU A 479 -2.42 -17.12 17.96
C LEU A 479 -1.30 -17.96 17.32
N SER A 480 -0.90 -19.07 17.96
CA SER A 480 0.09 -20.00 17.38
C SER A 480 -0.46 -20.63 16.10
N GLY A 481 -1.72 -21.05 16.11
CA GLY A 481 -2.42 -21.52 14.91
C GLY A 481 -2.42 -20.48 13.79
N GLU A 482 -2.80 -19.23 14.09
CA GLU A 482 -2.76 -18.14 13.11
C GLU A 482 -1.35 -17.90 12.52
N ALA A 483 -0.32 -18.02 13.35
CA ALA A 483 1.08 -17.89 12.94
C ALA A 483 1.57 -19.06 12.06
N TRP A 484 1.04 -20.26 12.27
CA TRP A 484 1.31 -21.42 11.41
C TRP A 484 0.62 -21.30 10.05
N ILE A 485 -0.63 -20.80 10.02
CA ILE A 485 -1.34 -20.48 8.76
C ILE A 485 -0.52 -19.48 7.92
N ASP A 486 -0.03 -18.40 8.53
CA ASP A 486 0.77 -17.39 7.81
C ASP A 486 2.10 -17.97 7.28
N GLN A 487 2.62 -19.03 7.90
CA GLN A 487 3.81 -19.77 7.46
C GLN A 487 3.51 -20.87 6.43
N ALA A 488 2.26 -21.05 6.02
CA ALA A 488 1.80 -22.15 5.15
C ALA A 488 2.04 -23.56 5.74
N ARG A 489 2.00 -23.69 7.07
CA ARG A 489 2.11 -24.95 7.81
C ARG A 489 0.73 -25.36 8.35
N LEU A 490 -0.11 -25.87 7.45
CA LEU A 490 -1.55 -26.04 7.71
C LEU A 490 -1.87 -27.23 8.62
N ASP A 491 -1.08 -28.31 8.58
CA ASP A 491 -1.32 -29.49 9.43
C ASP A 491 -1.04 -29.18 10.90
N GLU A 492 0.05 -28.45 11.18
CA GLU A 492 0.38 -27.98 12.53
C GLU A 492 -0.63 -26.94 13.01
N ALA A 493 -1.11 -26.06 12.11
CA ALA A 493 -2.14 -25.09 12.45
C ALA A 493 -3.45 -25.77 12.84
N GLU A 494 -3.93 -26.72 12.04
CA GLU A 494 -5.17 -27.45 12.29
C GLU A 494 -5.13 -28.23 13.60
N SER A 495 -4.02 -28.95 13.86
CA SER A 495 -3.82 -29.71 15.10
C SER A 495 -3.87 -28.80 16.34
N VAL A 496 -3.13 -27.68 16.32
CA VAL A 496 -3.10 -26.73 17.44
C VAL A 496 -4.45 -26.05 17.63
N LEU A 497 -5.13 -25.67 16.55
CA LEU A 497 -6.43 -24.98 16.60
C LEU A 497 -7.57 -25.91 17.02
N GLY A 498 -7.54 -27.16 16.58
CA GLY A 498 -8.49 -28.19 17.04
C GLY A 498 -8.36 -28.42 18.54
N THR A 499 -7.13 -28.51 19.04
CA THR A 499 -6.85 -28.63 20.48
C THR A 499 -7.31 -27.39 21.25
N ALA A 500 -7.02 -26.19 20.75
CA ALA A 500 -7.44 -24.93 21.36
C ALA A 500 -8.98 -24.79 21.41
N LEU A 501 -9.68 -25.16 20.34
CA LEU A 501 -11.14 -25.15 20.28
C LEU A 501 -11.77 -26.16 21.25
N ALA A 502 -11.19 -27.37 21.36
CA ALA A 502 -11.65 -28.36 22.33
C ALA A 502 -11.46 -27.87 23.78
N ALA A 503 -10.31 -27.27 24.10
CA ALA A 503 -10.05 -26.67 25.39
C ALA A 503 -11.00 -25.50 25.70
N ALA A 504 -11.26 -24.61 24.73
CA ALA A 504 -12.20 -23.50 24.88
C ALA A 504 -13.65 -23.98 25.15
N ARG A 505 -14.07 -25.07 24.48
CA ARG A 505 -15.38 -25.69 24.72
C ARG A 505 -15.48 -26.31 26.11
N ALA A 506 -14.40 -26.94 26.59
CA ALA A 506 -14.32 -27.49 27.94
C ALA A 506 -14.41 -26.38 29.01
N GLU A 507 -13.79 -25.22 28.79
CA GLU A 507 -13.87 -24.05 29.67
C GLU A 507 -15.25 -23.34 29.62
N ARG A 508 -16.08 -23.67 28.61
CA ARG A 508 -17.39 -23.03 28.34
C ARG A 508 -17.31 -21.51 28.12
N ASP A 509 -16.18 -21.00 27.62
CA ASP A 509 -16.03 -19.59 27.25
C ASP A 509 -16.44 -19.34 25.79
N PRO A 510 -17.60 -18.68 25.53
CA PRO A 510 -18.11 -18.49 24.18
C PRO A 510 -17.21 -17.58 23.32
N THR A 511 -16.46 -16.65 23.94
CA THR A 511 -15.57 -15.73 23.22
C THR A 511 -14.33 -16.45 22.71
N ARG A 512 -13.72 -17.31 23.52
CA ARG A 512 -12.58 -18.13 23.10
C ARG A 512 -12.98 -19.19 22.09
N VAL A 513 -14.15 -19.82 22.27
CA VAL A 513 -14.70 -20.76 21.29
C VAL A 513 -14.84 -20.08 19.93
N ALA A 514 -15.41 -18.87 19.89
CA ALA A 514 -15.52 -18.10 18.64
C ALA A 514 -14.15 -17.73 18.04
N ALA A 515 -13.20 -17.30 18.86
CA ALA A 515 -11.85 -16.95 18.39
C ALA A 515 -11.12 -18.15 17.77
N SER A 516 -11.10 -19.31 18.46
CA SER A 516 -10.46 -20.54 17.97
C SER A 516 -11.20 -21.12 16.76
N SER A 517 -12.54 -21.03 16.73
CA SER A 517 -13.37 -21.43 15.59
C SER A 517 -13.07 -20.60 14.33
N ILE A 518 -13.00 -19.27 14.44
CA ILE A 518 -12.64 -18.37 13.33
C ILE A 518 -11.24 -18.70 12.79
N ALA A 519 -10.28 -18.97 13.68
CA ALA A 519 -8.92 -19.33 13.28
C ALA A 519 -8.86 -20.71 12.60
N LEU A 520 -9.57 -21.71 13.12
CA LEU A 520 -9.67 -23.05 12.52
C LEU A 520 -10.36 -23.01 11.14
N ALA A 521 -11.48 -22.29 11.02
CA ALA A 521 -12.17 -22.08 9.76
C ALA A 521 -11.27 -21.39 8.72
N ARG A 522 -10.41 -20.47 9.17
CA ARG A 522 -9.40 -19.83 8.29
C ARG A 522 -8.34 -20.84 7.83
N CYS A 523 -7.93 -21.79 8.66
CA CYS A 523 -7.02 -22.87 8.28
C CYS A 523 -7.63 -23.75 7.18
N LEU A 524 -8.85 -24.25 7.42
CA LEU A 524 -9.60 -25.09 6.49
C LEU A 524 -9.90 -24.37 5.17
N TYR A 525 -10.20 -23.06 5.23
CA TYR A 525 -10.31 -22.22 4.05
C TYR A 525 -9.03 -22.30 3.20
N TRP A 526 -7.85 -22.10 3.80
CA TRP A 526 -6.59 -22.13 3.04
C TRP A 526 -6.24 -23.52 2.47
N ARG A 527 -6.70 -24.60 3.11
CA ARG A 527 -6.63 -25.98 2.57
C ARG A 527 -7.55 -26.19 1.36
N GLY A 528 -8.54 -25.33 1.16
CA GLY A 528 -9.57 -25.49 0.13
C GLY A 528 -10.78 -26.34 0.57
N GLN A 529 -10.87 -26.68 1.86
CA GLN A 529 -11.98 -27.44 2.45
C GLN A 529 -13.10 -26.49 2.88
N PHE A 530 -13.80 -25.88 1.92
CA PHE A 530 -14.75 -24.79 2.21
C PHE A 530 -16.00 -25.24 2.97
N GLY A 531 -16.45 -26.48 2.77
CA GLY A 531 -17.58 -27.05 3.53
C GLY A 531 -17.25 -27.21 5.01
N ASP A 532 -16.09 -27.81 5.29
CA ASP A 532 -15.59 -27.99 6.66
C ASP A 532 -15.26 -26.64 7.31
N ALA A 533 -14.76 -25.68 6.54
CA ALA A 533 -14.52 -24.31 7.02
C ALA A 533 -15.82 -23.62 7.47
N GLU A 534 -16.91 -23.79 6.72
CA GLU A 534 -18.22 -23.25 7.11
C GLU A 534 -18.76 -23.91 8.38
N ALA A 535 -18.67 -25.25 8.45
CA ALA A 535 -19.08 -26.00 9.64
C ALA A 535 -18.27 -25.61 10.87
N ALA A 536 -16.95 -25.41 10.71
CA ALA A 536 -16.07 -24.99 11.79
C ALA A 536 -16.33 -23.55 12.26
N LEU A 537 -16.75 -22.64 11.37
CA LEU A 537 -16.99 -21.23 11.68
C LEU A 537 -18.22 -21.02 12.58
N GLY A 538 -19.25 -21.86 12.43
CA GLY A 538 -20.42 -21.92 13.32
C GLY A 538 -21.18 -20.59 13.51
N SER A 539 -22.08 -20.58 14.50
CA SER A 539 -22.77 -19.37 14.95
C SER A 539 -21.90 -18.57 15.93
N LEU A 540 -21.98 -17.25 15.84
CA LEU A 540 -21.26 -16.36 16.73
C LEU A 540 -22.15 -16.01 17.95
N PRO A 541 -21.62 -16.01 19.18
CA PRO A 541 -22.38 -15.57 20.35
C PRO A 541 -22.72 -14.07 20.32
N ASP A 542 -23.90 -13.70 20.82
CA ASP A 542 -24.40 -12.31 20.81
C ASP A 542 -23.47 -11.34 21.55
N ALA A 543 -22.80 -11.81 22.60
CA ALA A 543 -21.86 -11.05 23.41
C ALA A 543 -20.47 -10.85 22.77
N ALA A 544 -20.24 -11.33 21.54
CA ALA A 544 -18.93 -11.24 20.89
C ALA A 544 -18.48 -9.77 20.64
N PRO A 545 -17.18 -9.45 20.74
CA PRO A 545 -16.68 -8.11 20.44
C PRO A 545 -16.99 -7.67 18.99
N PRO A 546 -17.21 -6.37 18.72
CA PRO A 546 -17.52 -5.86 17.38
C PRO A 546 -16.49 -6.27 16.32
N ALA A 547 -15.20 -6.12 16.63
CA ALA A 547 -14.11 -6.55 15.75
C ALA A 547 -14.14 -8.05 15.42
N MET A 548 -14.60 -8.89 16.35
CA MET A 548 -14.74 -10.34 16.15
C MET A 548 -15.95 -10.65 15.25
N ARG A 549 -17.06 -9.93 15.41
CA ARG A 549 -18.23 -10.00 14.50
C ARG A 549 -17.83 -9.68 13.07
N VAL A 550 -17.06 -8.60 12.86
CA VAL A 550 -16.59 -8.26 11.51
C VAL A 550 -15.69 -9.37 10.97
N ARG A 551 -14.72 -9.87 11.76
CA ARG A 551 -13.83 -10.97 11.30
C ARG A 551 -14.59 -12.24 10.92
N HIS A 552 -15.64 -12.60 11.65
CA HIS A 552 -16.50 -13.75 11.36
C HIS A 552 -17.21 -13.59 10.02
N VAL A 553 -17.92 -12.47 9.81
CA VAL A 553 -18.64 -12.19 8.56
C VAL A 553 -17.69 -12.09 7.36
N LEU A 554 -16.51 -11.51 7.54
CA LEU A 554 -15.49 -11.45 6.48
C LEU A 554 -15.00 -12.84 6.07
N LEU A 555 -14.79 -13.75 7.02
CA LEU A 555 -14.37 -15.10 6.71
C LEU A 555 -15.52 -15.92 6.07
N ALA A 556 -16.75 -15.76 6.57
CA ALA A 556 -17.95 -16.35 5.98
C ALA A 556 -18.13 -15.94 4.51
N SER A 557 -17.92 -14.64 4.20
CA SER A 557 -17.96 -14.13 2.82
C SER A 557 -16.92 -14.81 1.92
N ARG A 558 -15.68 -15.02 2.41
CA ARG A 558 -14.62 -15.71 1.66
C ARG A 558 -14.91 -17.20 1.47
N ILE A 559 -15.46 -17.86 2.48
CA ILE A 559 -15.89 -19.27 2.39
C ILE A 559 -17.02 -19.41 1.37
N ALA A 560 -17.98 -18.48 1.35
CA ALA A 560 -19.06 -18.45 0.36
C ALA A 560 -18.51 -18.31 -1.08
N VAL A 561 -17.46 -17.50 -1.30
CA VAL A 561 -16.74 -17.47 -2.58
C VAL A 561 -16.16 -18.84 -2.93
N GLY A 562 -15.53 -19.53 -1.98
CA GLY A 562 -14.98 -20.87 -2.19
C GLY A 562 -16.04 -21.92 -2.53
N ARG A 563 -17.23 -21.78 -1.95
CA ARG A 563 -18.41 -22.61 -2.24
C ARG A 563 -19.16 -22.21 -3.51
N ARG A 564 -18.71 -21.15 -4.21
CA ARG A 564 -19.36 -20.56 -5.39
C ARG A 564 -20.75 -19.96 -5.12
N ASP A 565 -21.03 -19.59 -3.87
CA ASP A 565 -22.25 -18.85 -3.47
C ASP A 565 -21.94 -17.34 -3.45
N PHE A 566 -21.93 -16.74 -4.64
CA PHE A 566 -21.54 -15.34 -4.83
C PHE A 566 -22.56 -14.34 -4.28
N THR A 567 -23.84 -14.69 -4.28
CA THR A 567 -24.92 -13.86 -3.73
C THR A 567 -24.75 -13.69 -2.23
N ARG A 568 -24.54 -14.81 -1.52
CA ARG A 568 -24.27 -14.77 -0.09
C ARG A 568 -22.92 -14.09 0.21
N ALA A 569 -21.89 -14.35 -0.60
CA ALA A 569 -20.60 -13.69 -0.46
C ALA A 569 -20.71 -12.15 -0.53
N MET A 570 -21.50 -11.62 -1.47
CA MET A 570 -21.73 -10.18 -1.65
C MET A 570 -22.51 -9.57 -0.50
N SER A 571 -23.60 -10.22 -0.08
CA SER A 571 -24.40 -9.78 1.07
C SER A 571 -23.55 -9.69 2.34
N LEU A 572 -22.77 -10.74 2.62
CA LEU A 572 -21.87 -10.77 3.78
C LEU A 572 -20.74 -9.72 3.68
N ALA A 573 -20.21 -9.46 2.48
CA ALA A 573 -19.20 -8.41 2.29
C ALA A 573 -19.77 -7.01 2.55
N MET A 574 -20.99 -6.72 2.08
CA MET A 574 -21.69 -5.46 2.35
C MET A 574 -21.99 -5.29 3.84
N GLU A 575 -22.50 -6.34 4.49
CA GLU A 575 -22.76 -6.37 5.92
C GLU A 575 -21.48 -6.10 6.72
N ALA A 576 -20.37 -6.77 6.39
CA ALA A 576 -19.09 -6.57 7.05
C ALA A 576 -18.56 -5.14 6.86
N GLY A 577 -18.73 -4.55 5.67
CA GLY A 577 -18.39 -3.15 5.41
C GLY A 577 -19.20 -2.17 6.24
N GLN A 578 -20.50 -2.41 6.40
CA GLN A 578 -21.37 -1.55 7.21
C GLN A 578 -21.05 -1.66 8.71
N ARG A 579 -20.79 -2.87 9.20
CA ARG A 579 -20.35 -3.11 10.59
C ARG A 579 -19.00 -2.46 10.87
N ALA A 580 -18.04 -2.62 9.96
CA ALA A 580 -16.72 -2.01 10.12
C ALA A 580 -16.75 -0.48 10.15
N ARG A 581 -17.67 0.16 9.41
CA ARG A 581 -17.84 1.62 9.42
C ARG A 581 -18.53 2.12 10.68
N THR A 582 -19.48 1.36 11.21
CA THR A 582 -20.20 1.69 12.46
C THR A 582 -19.31 1.51 13.69
N ASP A 583 -18.43 0.52 13.68
CA ASP A 583 -17.45 0.29 14.76
C ASP A 583 -16.34 1.36 14.81
N GLY A 584 -16.10 2.09 13.71
CA GLY A 584 -15.10 3.16 13.62
C GLY A 584 -13.62 2.70 13.69
N GLU A 585 -13.36 1.39 13.77
CA GLU A 585 -12.02 0.84 13.88
C GLU A 585 -11.34 0.70 12.51
N THR A 586 -10.25 1.43 12.30
CA THR A 586 -9.55 1.51 11.00
C THR A 586 -9.07 0.15 10.48
N LEU A 587 -8.71 -0.78 11.37
CA LEU A 587 -8.25 -2.12 11.02
C LEU A 587 -9.36 -3.00 10.44
N THR A 588 -10.58 -2.94 10.99
CA THR A 588 -11.72 -3.72 10.51
C THR A 588 -12.25 -3.14 9.19
N THR A 589 -12.21 -1.81 9.04
CA THR A 589 -12.56 -1.14 7.78
C THR A 589 -11.63 -1.57 6.64
N ALA A 590 -10.31 -1.52 6.87
CA ALA A 590 -9.33 -1.96 5.87
C ALA A 590 -9.48 -3.45 5.49
N ALA A 591 -9.89 -4.27 6.46
CA ALA A 591 -10.16 -5.68 6.24
C ALA A 591 -11.42 -5.92 5.39
N ALA A 592 -12.48 -5.14 5.63
CA ALA A 592 -13.74 -5.23 4.91
C ALA A 592 -13.61 -4.79 3.45
N GLU A 593 -12.96 -3.66 3.20
CA GLU A 593 -12.73 -3.17 1.83
C GLU A 593 -11.85 -4.14 1.02
N CYS A 594 -10.84 -4.75 1.65
CA CYS A 594 -10.02 -5.76 0.99
C CYS A 594 -10.81 -7.04 0.63
N THR A 595 -11.78 -7.42 1.46
CA THR A 595 -12.64 -8.59 1.20
C THR A 595 -13.69 -8.26 0.15
N ALA A 596 -14.27 -7.06 0.15
CA ALA A 596 -15.16 -6.60 -0.92
C ALA A 596 -14.47 -6.64 -2.29
N ALA A 597 -13.25 -6.12 -2.39
CA ALA A 597 -12.44 -6.23 -3.61
C ALA A 597 -12.17 -7.69 -4.02
N PHE A 598 -11.99 -8.61 -3.06
CA PHE A 598 -11.84 -10.04 -3.35
C PHE A 598 -13.14 -10.68 -3.86
N VAL A 599 -14.28 -10.34 -3.27
CA VAL A 599 -15.58 -10.83 -3.72
C VAL A 599 -15.90 -10.30 -5.11
N HIS A 600 -15.71 -9.01 -5.38
CA HIS A 600 -15.87 -8.45 -6.72
C HIS A 600 -14.95 -9.11 -7.76
N LEU A 601 -13.69 -9.40 -7.38
CA LEU A 601 -12.78 -10.16 -8.23
C LEU A 601 -13.32 -11.57 -8.52
N ALA A 602 -13.88 -12.24 -7.52
CA ALA A 602 -14.44 -13.59 -7.68
C ALA A 602 -15.70 -13.61 -8.55
N VAL A 603 -16.57 -12.61 -8.41
CA VAL A 603 -17.77 -12.41 -9.27
C VAL A 603 -17.38 -12.03 -10.70
N GLY A 604 -16.22 -11.42 -10.89
CA GLY A 604 -15.75 -10.94 -12.20
C GLY A 604 -16.09 -9.46 -12.47
N ASP A 605 -16.56 -8.71 -11.47
CA ASP A 605 -16.75 -7.26 -11.55
C ASP A 605 -15.42 -6.53 -11.38
N LEU A 606 -14.62 -6.51 -12.45
CA LEU A 606 -13.27 -5.95 -12.42
C LEU A 606 -13.27 -4.43 -12.21
N ASP A 607 -14.35 -3.74 -12.57
CA ASP A 607 -14.49 -2.29 -12.39
C ASP A 607 -14.77 -1.93 -10.93
N ALA A 608 -15.55 -2.74 -10.22
CA ALA A 608 -15.65 -2.63 -8.77
C ALA A 608 -14.32 -2.93 -8.07
N VAL A 609 -13.54 -3.91 -8.54
CA VAL A 609 -12.18 -4.16 -8.00
C VAL A 609 -11.28 -2.93 -8.18
N GLU A 610 -11.35 -2.25 -9.33
CA GLU A 610 -10.56 -1.05 -9.59
C GLU A 610 -10.93 0.13 -8.69
N ARG A 611 -12.19 0.22 -8.26
CA ARG A 611 -12.65 1.20 -7.26
C ARG A 611 -12.25 0.81 -5.83
N ASP A 612 -12.42 -0.46 -5.47
CA ASP A 612 -12.26 -0.94 -4.09
C ASP A 612 -10.80 -1.14 -3.68
N VAL A 613 -9.91 -1.52 -4.59
CA VAL A 613 -8.49 -1.71 -4.26
C VAL A 613 -7.84 -0.41 -3.77
N PRO A 614 -8.00 0.75 -4.42
CA PRO A 614 -7.50 2.03 -3.91
C PRO A 614 -8.05 2.39 -2.53
N ALA A 615 -9.36 2.18 -2.29
CA ALA A 615 -9.98 2.39 -0.99
C ALA A 615 -9.32 1.50 0.07
N SER A 616 -9.21 0.20 -0.21
CA SER A 616 -8.57 -0.77 0.67
C SER A 616 -7.11 -0.42 0.98
N ILE A 617 -6.35 0.11 0.01
CA ILE A 617 -4.97 0.58 0.25
C ILE A 617 -4.94 1.84 1.12
N ALA A 618 -5.88 2.77 0.91
CA ALA A 618 -5.99 3.97 1.73
C ALA A 618 -6.34 3.63 3.18
N ALA A 619 -7.35 2.78 3.38
CA ALA A 619 -7.73 2.29 4.71
C ALA A 619 -6.60 1.48 5.36
N ALA A 620 -5.90 0.61 4.60
CA ALA A 620 -4.73 -0.11 5.10
C ALA A 620 -3.60 0.83 5.56
N ARG A 621 -3.36 1.93 4.83
CA ARG A 621 -2.36 2.95 5.24
C ARG A 621 -2.80 3.71 6.49
N ALA A 622 -4.08 4.08 6.58
CA ALA A 622 -4.65 4.73 7.76
C ALA A 622 -4.59 3.82 8.99
N ALA A 623 -4.81 2.51 8.80
CA ALA A 623 -4.67 1.49 9.84
C ALA A 623 -3.22 1.05 10.09
N HIS A 624 -2.26 1.64 9.38
CA HIS A 624 -0.85 1.26 9.37
C HIS A 624 -0.59 -0.24 9.05
N ASP A 625 -1.46 -0.96 8.33
CA ASP A 625 -1.35 -2.39 8.00
C ASP A 625 -0.73 -2.62 6.59
N PRO A 626 0.60 -2.83 6.48
CA PRO A 626 1.28 -3.00 5.21
C PRO A 626 0.91 -4.32 4.51
N LEU A 627 0.59 -5.38 5.27
CA LEU A 627 0.22 -6.67 4.66
C LEU A 627 -1.11 -6.57 3.93
N ARG A 628 -2.06 -5.81 4.49
CA ARG A 628 -3.35 -5.56 3.83
C ARG A 628 -3.16 -4.76 2.54
N ALA A 629 -2.32 -3.74 2.57
CA ALA A 629 -1.99 -2.98 1.37
C ALA A 629 -1.38 -3.88 0.28
N ILE A 630 -0.50 -4.83 0.63
CA ILE A 630 0.07 -5.79 -0.32
C ILE A 630 -1.02 -6.76 -0.84
N ARG A 631 -1.92 -7.25 0.01
CA ARG A 631 -3.05 -8.10 -0.41
C ARG A 631 -3.96 -7.40 -1.42
N ALA A 632 -4.26 -6.12 -1.21
CA ALA A 632 -5.04 -5.31 -2.14
C ALA A 632 -4.29 -5.06 -3.47
N GLN A 633 -2.97 -4.87 -3.41
CA GLN A 633 -2.13 -4.75 -4.61
C GLN A 633 -2.12 -6.04 -5.45
N LEU A 634 -2.09 -7.21 -4.81
CA LEU A 634 -2.20 -8.50 -5.51
C LEU A 634 -3.57 -8.69 -6.16
N LEU A 635 -4.66 -8.25 -5.52
CA LEU A 635 -6.01 -8.27 -6.13
C LEU A 635 -6.05 -7.43 -7.41
N ARG A 636 -5.39 -6.27 -7.44
CA ARG A 636 -5.26 -5.46 -8.66
C ARG A 636 -4.47 -6.18 -9.75
N ILE A 637 -3.37 -6.83 -9.40
CA ILE A 637 -2.56 -7.61 -10.36
C ILE A 637 -3.41 -8.72 -11.00
N GLU A 638 -4.17 -9.42 -10.17
CA GLU A 638 -5.07 -10.50 -10.63
C GLU A 638 -6.20 -9.96 -11.51
N ALA A 639 -6.77 -8.80 -11.18
CA ALA A 639 -7.76 -8.13 -12.03
C ALA A 639 -7.17 -7.73 -13.40
N GLU A 640 -5.99 -7.13 -13.43
CA GLU A 640 -5.29 -6.77 -14.67
C GLU A 640 -4.95 -8.02 -15.51
N GLY A 641 -4.57 -9.13 -14.86
CA GLY A 641 -4.37 -10.41 -15.51
C GLY A 641 -5.65 -10.97 -16.15
N ARG A 642 -6.81 -10.83 -15.48
CA ARG A 642 -8.13 -11.21 -16.02
C ARG A 642 -8.61 -10.32 -17.17
N ARG A 643 -8.19 -9.05 -17.20
CA ARG A 643 -8.42 -8.11 -18.32
C ARG A 643 -7.53 -8.36 -19.56
N GLY A 644 -6.64 -9.36 -19.51
CA GLY A 644 -5.68 -9.62 -20.59
C GLY A 644 -4.51 -8.62 -20.65
N ARG A 645 -4.33 -7.78 -19.63
CA ARG A 645 -3.26 -6.77 -19.56
C ARG A 645 -2.00 -7.33 -18.87
N SER A 646 -1.46 -8.41 -19.41
CA SER A 646 -0.32 -9.15 -18.82
C SER A 646 0.92 -8.27 -18.57
N SER A 647 1.18 -7.29 -19.45
CA SER A 647 2.29 -6.34 -19.30
C SER A 647 2.14 -5.42 -18.07
N ALA A 648 0.92 -4.93 -17.81
CA ALA A 648 0.61 -4.12 -16.64
C ALA A 648 0.70 -4.94 -15.34
N ALA A 649 0.19 -6.18 -15.37
CA ALA A 649 0.30 -7.13 -14.27
C ALA A 649 1.78 -7.41 -13.92
N LEU A 650 2.61 -7.72 -14.92
CA LEU A 650 4.06 -7.94 -14.75
C LEU A 650 4.78 -6.69 -14.21
N ALA A 651 4.42 -5.50 -14.67
CA ALA A 651 5.01 -4.26 -14.17
C ALA A 651 4.70 -4.04 -12.67
N HIS A 652 3.48 -4.36 -12.24
CA HIS A 652 3.09 -4.31 -10.83
C HIS A 652 3.78 -5.39 -9.99
N LEU A 653 3.89 -6.61 -10.51
CA LEU A 653 4.62 -7.72 -9.85
C LEU A 653 6.10 -7.39 -9.63
N ARG A 654 6.77 -6.77 -10.61
CA ARG A 654 8.17 -6.32 -10.49
C ARG A 654 8.36 -5.29 -9.38
N ARG A 655 7.41 -4.37 -9.18
CA ARG A 655 7.46 -3.38 -8.10
C ARG A 655 7.36 -4.01 -6.71
N LEU A 656 6.60 -5.12 -6.58
CA LEU A 656 6.46 -5.83 -5.32
C LEU A 656 7.66 -6.74 -4.99
N ARG A 657 8.46 -7.15 -5.98
CA ARG A 657 9.60 -8.09 -5.82
C ARG A 657 10.53 -7.77 -4.65
N ARG A 658 10.88 -6.49 -4.44
CA ARG A 658 11.77 -6.04 -3.36
C ARG A 658 11.22 -6.30 -1.95
N VAL A 659 9.90 -6.36 -1.81
CA VAL A 659 9.23 -6.54 -0.51
C VAL A 659 8.86 -8.02 -0.27
N MET A 660 8.81 -8.86 -1.30
CA MET A 660 8.34 -10.26 -1.20
C MET A 660 9.26 -11.18 -0.36
N SER A 661 10.53 -10.84 -0.19
CA SER A 661 11.44 -11.56 0.73
C SER A 661 11.03 -11.41 2.20
N THR A 662 10.29 -10.35 2.54
CA THR A 662 9.90 -9.98 3.91
C THR A 662 8.45 -10.31 4.27
N VAL A 663 7.62 -10.72 3.29
CA VAL A 663 6.21 -11.08 3.53
C VAL A 663 6.04 -12.55 3.92
N PRO A 664 4.92 -12.91 4.59
CA PRO A 664 4.63 -14.30 4.95
C PRO A 664 4.57 -15.25 3.75
N PRO A 665 5.00 -16.52 3.91
CA PRO A 665 4.97 -17.55 2.86
C PRO A 665 3.65 -17.65 2.10
N ALA A 666 2.50 -17.62 2.78
CA ALA A 666 1.20 -17.69 2.11
C ALA A 666 0.94 -16.51 1.14
N LEU A 667 1.45 -15.32 1.45
CA LEU A 667 1.32 -14.15 0.57
C LEU A 667 2.34 -14.20 -0.58
N ARG A 668 3.53 -14.75 -0.32
CA ARG A 668 4.56 -14.98 -1.33
C ARG A 668 4.10 -16.02 -2.37
N ALA A 669 3.51 -17.14 -1.93
CA ALA A 669 2.95 -18.15 -2.80
C ALA A 669 1.90 -17.59 -3.77
N ARG A 670 1.08 -16.65 -3.29
CA ARG A 670 0.12 -15.92 -4.14
C ARG A 670 0.81 -15.05 -5.18
N TRP A 671 1.86 -14.32 -4.81
CA TRP A 671 2.66 -13.52 -5.75
C TRP A 671 3.38 -14.38 -6.79
N GLU A 672 3.93 -15.53 -6.39
CA GLU A 672 4.57 -16.51 -7.27
C GLU A 672 3.57 -17.07 -8.28
N LEU A 673 2.37 -17.45 -7.83
CA LEU A 673 1.28 -17.88 -8.70
C LEU A 673 0.89 -16.79 -9.70
N SER A 674 0.67 -15.54 -9.26
CA SER A 674 0.34 -14.43 -10.16
C SER A 674 1.47 -14.15 -11.17
N THR A 675 2.73 -14.37 -10.78
CA THR A 675 3.89 -14.22 -11.67
C THR A 675 3.93 -15.33 -12.72
N ALA A 676 3.66 -16.57 -12.32
CA ALA A 676 3.60 -17.70 -13.23
C ALA A 676 2.42 -17.61 -14.22
N LEU A 677 1.25 -17.13 -13.76
CA LEU A 677 0.07 -16.92 -14.61
C LEU A 677 0.25 -15.76 -15.61
N ALA A 678 1.10 -14.79 -15.28
CA ALA A 678 1.42 -13.65 -16.15
C ALA A 678 2.55 -13.95 -17.16
N ALA A 679 3.30 -15.06 -16.97
CA ALA A 679 4.30 -15.53 -17.93
C ALA A 679 3.63 -16.27 -19.09
N GLU A 680 4.01 -15.95 -20.33
CA GLU A 680 3.42 -16.55 -21.54
C GLU A 680 3.87 -18.02 -21.71
N GLY A 681 2.93 -18.94 -22.01
CA GLY A 681 3.26 -20.28 -22.51
C GLY A 681 2.67 -21.50 -21.78
N ALA A 682 1.96 -21.37 -20.65
CA ALA A 682 1.35 -22.51 -19.93
C ALA A 682 -0.16 -22.36 -19.71
N GLU A 683 -0.90 -23.47 -19.76
CA GLU A 683 -2.33 -23.53 -19.42
C GLU A 683 -2.54 -23.12 -17.94
N PRO A 684 -3.41 -22.13 -17.64
CA PRO A 684 -3.60 -21.62 -16.28
C PRO A 684 -3.93 -22.70 -15.24
N ARG A 685 -4.67 -23.74 -15.66
CA ARG A 685 -5.05 -24.86 -14.77
C ARG A 685 -3.83 -25.64 -14.28
N ASP A 686 -2.86 -25.90 -15.14
CA ASP A 686 -1.65 -26.64 -14.79
C ASP A 686 -0.73 -25.82 -13.89
N VAL A 687 -0.65 -24.51 -14.15
CA VAL A 687 0.11 -23.57 -13.30
C VAL A 687 -0.49 -23.55 -11.89
N VAL A 688 -1.81 -23.47 -11.77
CA VAL A 688 -2.51 -23.49 -10.48
C VAL A 688 -2.31 -24.81 -9.76
N ALA A 689 -2.54 -25.94 -10.44
CA ALA A 689 -2.38 -27.27 -9.86
C ALA A 689 -0.96 -27.47 -9.32
N ARG A 690 0.06 -27.04 -10.07
CA ARG A 690 1.48 -27.11 -9.65
C ARG A 690 1.75 -26.27 -8.40
N HIS A 691 1.24 -25.04 -8.34
CA HIS A 691 1.47 -24.17 -7.19
C HIS A 691 0.68 -24.63 -5.95
N VAL A 692 -0.54 -25.13 -6.13
CA VAL A 692 -1.33 -25.73 -5.05
C VAL A 692 -0.62 -26.97 -4.51
N ALA A 693 -0.13 -27.86 -5.38
CA ALA A 693 0.63 -29.04 -4.97
C ALA A 693 1.95 -28.68 -4.26
N ALA A 694 2.68 -27.68 -4.75
CA ALA A 694 3.96 -27.26 -4.17
C ALA A 694 3.81 -26.57 -2.80
N THR A 695 2.68 -25.93 -2.53
CA THR A 695 2.48 -25.10 -1.33
C THR A 695 1.49 -25.67 -0.32
N GLY A 696 0.65 -26.63 -0.72
CA GLY A 696 -0.46 -27.15 0.08
C GLY A 696 -1.63 -26.16 0.25
N LEU A 697 -1.60 -25.01 -0.42
CA LEU A 697 -2.60 -23.94 -0.27
C LEU A 697 -3.71 -24.06 -1.31
N GLY A 698 -4.72 -24.89 -1.06
CA GLY A 698 -5.87 -25.10 -1.96
C GLY A 698 -6.63 -23.82 -2.33
N ALA A 699 -6.74 -22.85 -1.42
CA ALA A 699 -7.43 -21.57 -1.70
C ALA A 699 -6.74 -20.70 -2.76
N LEU A 700 -5.49 -20.99 -3.14
CA LEU A 700 -4.82 -20.26 -4.23
C LEU A 700 -5.59 -20.36 -5.55
N ALA A 701 -6.31 -21.46 -5.77
CA ALA A 701 -7.14 -21.66 -6.96
C ALA A 701 -8.21 -20.58 -7.15
N LEU A 702 -8.71 -19.97 -6.07
CA LEU A 702 -9.75 -18.92 -6.13
C LEU A 702 -9.25 -17.63 -6.80
N TYR A 703 -7.93 -17.40 -6.80
CA TYR A 703 -7.34 -16.17 -7.34
C TYR A 703 -6.97 -16.28 -8.81
N ALA A 704 -6.83 -17.49 -9.35
CA ALA A 704 -6.24 -17.73 -10.66
C ALA A 704 -7.13 -17.43 -11.87
N GLY A 705 -8.45 -17.34 -11.69
CA GLY A 705 -9.41 -17.04 -12.77
C GLY A 705 -9.52 -18.17 -13.81
N ASP A 706 -10.72 -18.70 -14.04
CA ASP A 706 -10.94 -19.58 -15.19
C ASP A 706 -10.88 -18.72 -16.45
N ARG A 707 -9.80 -18.81 -17.24
CA ARG A 707 -9.71 -18.18 -18.58
C ARG A 707 -10.79 -18.71 -19.55
N ARG A 708 -11.53 -19.76 -19.18
CA ARG A 708 -12.62 -20.39 -19.96
C ARG A 708 -14.03 -19.86 -19.67
N ILE A 709 -14.21 -18.71 -19.03
CA ILE A 709 -15.55 -18.09 -18.98
C ILE A 709 -16.00 -17.58 -20.38
N ALA A 710 -15.15 -17.72 -21.42
CA ALA A 710 -15.50 -17.58 -22.82
C ALA A 710 -15.98 -18.89 -23.53
N SER A 711 -15.91 -20.08 -22.93
CA SER A 711 -16.51 -21.29 -23.55
C SER A 711 -16.77 -22.44 -22.58
N ALA A 712 -18.07 -22.65 -22.34
CA ALA A 712 -18.78 -23.80 -21.76
C ALA A 712 -18.37 -24.32 -20.35
N PRO A 713 -19.34 -24.50 -19.44
CA PRO A 713 -19.10 -25.07 -18.11
C PRO A 713 -19.27 -26.59 -18.11
N SER A 714 -18.58 -27.27 -17.20
CA SER A 714 -19.06 -28.54 -16.68
C SER A 714 -18.97 -28.53 -15.16
N GLY A 715 -20.02 -29.08 -14.53
CA GLY A 715 -20.02 -29.49 -13.14
C GLY A 715 -20.98 -28.73 -12.22
N ALA A 716 -22.28 -29.02 -12.39
CA ALA A 716 -23.33 -28.94 -11.36
C ALA A 716 -23.43 -27.62 -10.56
N ALA A 717 -24.01 -26.59 -11.17
CA ALA A 717 -24.71 -25.54 -10.46
C ALA A 717 -26.16 -25.51 -10.96
N ASP A 718 -27.06 -25.20 -10.04
CA ASP A 718 -28.51 -25.17 -10.18
C ASP A 718 -28.93 -24.56 -11.55
N PRO A 719 -29.67 -25.28 -12.42
CA PRO A 719 -30.04 -24.78 -13.75
C PRO A 719 -30.77 -23.43 -13.69
N PHE A 720 -31.38 -23.09 -12.55
CA PHE A 720 -32.05 -21.81 -12.31
C PHE A 720 -31.09 -20.62 -12.10
N ALA A 721 -29.88 -20.84 -11.56
CA ALA A 721 -28.91 -19.79 -11.28
C ALA A 721 -28.13 -19.40 -12.54
N ASP A 722 -27.73 -20.37 -13.35
CA ASP A 722 -27.04 -20.13 -14.62
C ASP A 722 -27.93 -19.38 -15.63
N GLU A 723 -29.25 -19.61 -15.58
CA GLU A 723 -30.24 -18.90 -16.40
C GLU A 723 -30.35 -17.42 -16.02
N VAL A 724 -30.41 -17.10 -14.73
CA VAL A 724 -30.44 -15.72 -14.24
C VAL A 724 -29.09 -15.03 -14.46
N VAL A 725 -27.97 -15.75 -14.28
CA VAL A 725 -26.63 -15.23 -14.58
C VAL A 725 -26.47 -14.97 -16.07
N ALA A 726 -27.05 -15.78 -16.95
CA ALA A 726 -27.04 -15.51 -18.39
C ALA A 726 -27.83 -14.25 -18.74
N ILE A 727 -28.99 -14.04 -18.13
CA ILE A 727 -29.79 -12.81 -18.29
C ILE A 727 -29.03 -11.60 -17.71
N LEU A 728 -28.42 -11.72 -16.53
CA LEU A 728 -27.61 -10.67 -15.89
C LEU A 728 -26.34 -10.34 -16.69
N ARG A 729 -25.70 -11.33 -17.32
CA ARG A 729 -24.54 -11.11 -18.19
C ARG A 729 -24.92 -10.30 -19.42
N VAL A 730 -26.06 -10.62 -20.06
CA VAL A 730 -26.57 -9.81 -21.19
C VAL A 730 -26.70 -8.34 -20.74
N CYS A 731 -27.34 -8.09 -19.60
CA CYS A 731 -27.47 -6.77 -19.00
C CYS A 731 -26.15 -6.02 -18.73
N GLN A 732 -25.01 -6.71 -18.70
CA GLN A 732 -23.68 -6.14 -18.40
C GLN A 732 -22.77 -5.99 -19.63
N THR A 733 -23.18 -6.47 -20.81
CA THR A 733 -22.26 -6.66 -21.95
C THR A 733 -22.46 -5.77 -23.18
N ALA A 734 -23.55 -5.00 -23.30
CA ALA A 734 -23.77 -4.19 -24.51
C ALA A 734 -23.99 -2.70 -24.22
N ASP A 735 -23.58 -1.86 -25.17
CA ASP A 735 -23.58 -0.40 -25.07
C ASP A 735 -24.96 0.26 -25.30
N GLU A 736 -26.01 -0.52 -25.68
CA GLU A 736 -27.38 -0.01 -25.94
C GLU A 736 -28.50 -0.77 -25.18
N GLU A 737 -29.23 -0.06 -24.32
CA GLU A 737 -30.20 -0.61 -23.36
C GLU A 737 -31.45 -1.19 -24.02
N ALA A 738 -31.88 -0.67 -25.18
CA ALA A 738 -33.07 -1.13 -25.88
C ALA A 738 -32.88 -2.50 -26.55
N VAL A 739 -31.67 -2.76 -27.08
CA VAL A 739 -31.28 -4.06 -27.65
C VAL A 739 -31.19 -5.08 -26.52
N LEU A 740 -30.57 -4.71 -25.40
CA LEU A 740 -30.47 -5.58 -24.24
C LEU A 740 -31.83 -5.97 -23.64
N LEU A 741 -32.77 -5.02 -23.47
CA LEU A 741 -34.10 -5.34 -22.97
C LEU A 741 -34.88 -6.27 -23.90
N LYS A 742 -34.64 -6.18 -25.22
CA LYS A 742 -35.24 -7.09 -26.22
C LYS A 742 -34.63 -8.49 -26.12
N ASP A 743 -33.31 -8.59 -25.97
CA ASP A 743 -32.62 -9.87 -25.78
C ASP A 743 -33.04 -10.55 -24.47
N VAL A 744 -33.24 -9.78 -23.40
CA VAL A 744 -33.83 -10.26 -22.14
C VAL A 744 -35.25 -10.81 -22.39
N CYS A 745 -36.11 -10.10 -23.13
CA CYS A 745 -37.45 -10.60 -23.46
C CYS A 745 -37.41 -11.92 -24.25
N ALA A 746 -36.53 -12.02 -25.25
CA ALA A 746 -36.36 -13.22 -26.06
C ALA A 746 -35.89 -14.42 -25.22
N ARG A 747 -34.93 -14.20 -24.32
CA ARG A 747 -34.40 -15.24 -23.43
C ARG A 747 -35.43 -15.69 -22.40
N VAL A 748 -36.13 -14.76 -21.77
CA VAL A 748 -37.21 -15.05 -20.81
C VAL A 748 -38.34 -15.81 -21.52
N ARG A 749 -38.72 -15.42 -22.74
CA ARG A 749 -39.72 -16.14 -23.53
C ARG A 749 -39.30 -17.58 -23.83
N GLN A 750 -38.05 -17.77 -24.23
CA GLN A 750 -37.51 -19.10 -24.53
C GLN A 750 -37.45 -19.98 -23.27
N HIS A 751 -37.01 -19.44 -22.13
CA HIS A 751 -36.92 -20.17 -20.86
C HIS A 751 -38.28 -20.53 -20.26
N LEU A 752 -39.27 -19.66 -20.44
CA LEU A 752 -40.61 -19.91 -19.94
C LEU A 752 -41.51 -20.65 -20.92
N HIS A 753 -41.02 -20.95 -22.13
CA HIS A 753 -41.83 -21.43 -23.25
C HIS A 753 -43.10 -20.59 -23.47
N ALA A 754 -42.99 -19.28 -23.22
CA ALA A 754 -44.10 -18.36 -23.34
C ALA A 754 -44.38 -18.03 -24.82
N ALA A 755 -45.62 -17.74 -25.14
CA ALA A 755 -46.01 -17.26 -26.46
C ALA A 755 -45.53 -15.81 -26.70
N ALA A 756 -45.46 -15.01 -25.63
CA ALA A 756 -44.97 -13.63 -25.68
C ALA A 756 -44.41 -13.18 -24.32
N VAL A 757 -43.39 -12.33 -24.36
CA VAL A 757 -42.85 -11.63 -23.19
C VAL A 757 -42.54 -10.17 -23.55
N ALA A 758 -42.92 -9.22 -22.70
CA ALA A 758 -42.70 -7.80 -22.97
C ALA A 758 -42.46 -6.98 -21.70
N PHE A 759 -41.58 -5.98 -21.80
CA PHE A 759 -41.47 -4.89 -20.82
C PHE A 759 -42.48 -3.80 -21.16
N VAL A 760 -43.35 -3.49 -20.21
CA VAL A 760 -44.36 -2.45 -20.29
C VAL A 760 -44.00 -1.35 -19.29
N ALA A 761 -44.00 -0.10 -19.73
CA ALA A 761 -43.81 1.04 -18.84
C ALA A 761 -45.15 1.72 -18.55
N ILE A 762 -45.25 2.31 -17.36
CA ILE A 762 -46.48 2.96 -16.90
C ILE A 762 -46.16 4.43 -16.67
N ARG A 763 -46.89 5.31 -17.38
CA ARG A 763 -46.75 6.77 -17.27
C ARG A 763 -48.12 7.39 -17.05
N GLY A 764 -48.41 7.73 -15.79
CA GLY A 764 -49.74 8.20 -15.41
C GLY A 764 -50.80 7.13 -15.67
N ASP A 765 -51.86 7.48 -16.39
CA ASP A 765 -53.02 6.61 -16.67
C ASP A 765 -52.89 5.80 -17.98
N ARG A 766 -51.68 5.70 -18.53
CA ARG A 766 -51.42 4.99 -19.80
C ARG A 766 -50.21 4.05 -19.68
N SER A 767 -50.39 2.80 -20.11
CA SER A 767 -49.34 1.80 -20.26
C SER A 767 -48.86 1.67 -21.71
N GLU A 768 -47.54 1.60 -21.93
CA GLU A 768 -46.94 1.45 -23.25
C GLU A 768 -45.89 0.34 -23.25
N ILE A 769 -45.88 -0.50 -24.29
CA ILE A 769 -44.86 -1.55 -24.46
C ILE A 769 -43.53 -0.90 -24.87
N VAL A 770 -42.53 -1.00 -24.01
CA VAL A 770 -41.19 -0.48 -24.26
C VAL A 770 -40.47 -1.35 -25.28
N THR A 771 -40.49 -2.67 -25.06
CA THR A 771 -39.94 -3.68 -25.97
C THR A 771 -40.56 -5.03 -25.64
N GLY A 772 -40.58 -5.94 -26.59
CA GLY A 772 -41.11 -7.28 -26.39
C GLY A 772 -40.67 -8.25 -27.48
N ASP A 773 -40.84 -9.54 -27.19
CA ASP A 773 -40.57 -10.65 -28.09
C ASP A 773 -41.76 -11.61 -28.10
N GLY A 774 -42.17 -12.06 -29.29
CA GLY A 774 -43.33 -12.94 -29.51
C GLY A 774 -44.63 -12.23 -29.90
N ALA A 775 -45.77 -12.89 -29.70
CA ALA A 775 -47.09 -12.42 -30.13
C ALA A 775 -47.57 -11.16 -29.36
N ARG A 776 -48.55 -10.42 -29.89
CA ARG A 776 -49.10 -9.21 -29.22
C ARG A 776 -49.58 -9.52 -27.79
N LEU A 777 -49.27 -8.65 -26.84
CA LEU A 777 -49.55 -8.79 -25.41
C LEU A 777 -50.39 -7.61 -24.93
N ASP A 778 -51.35 -7.87 -24.06
CA ASP A 778 -52.26 -6.89 -23.48
C ASP A 778 -51.61 -6.19 -22.27
N THR A 779 -51.66 -4.86 -22.21
CA THR A 779 -50.95 -4.08 -21.19
C THR A 779 -51.72 -3.96 -19.87
N SER A 780 -52.98 -4.37 -19.80
CA SER A 780 -53.81 -4.28 -18.59
C SER A 780 -53.23 -5.07 -17.40
N ILE A 781 -52.57 -6.22 -17.64
CA ILE A 781 -51.92 -6.98 -16.57
C ILE A 781 -50.69 -6.25 -15.99
N ALA A 782 -50.00 -5.44 -16.80
CA ALA A 782 -48.86 -4.64 -16.35
C ALA A 782 -49.31 -3.58 -15.33
N GLU A 783 -50.43 -2.90 -15.61
CA GLU A 783 -51.01 -1.89 -14.74
C GLU A 783 -51.43 -2.50 -13.39
N ARG A 784 -52.07 -3.67 -13.42
CA ARG A 784 -52.42 -4.40 -12.19
C ARG A 784 -51.19 -4.78 -11.37
N ALA A 785 -50.14 -5.32 -11.99
CA ALA A 785 -48.93 -5.75 -11.29
C ALA A 785 -48.16 -4.57 -10.68
N ALA A 786 -48.06 -3.46 -11.43
CA ALA A 786 -47.39 -2.26 -10.95
C ALA A 786 -48.18 -1.53 -9.85
N THR A 787 -49.51 -1.44 -9.98
CA THR A 787 -50.37 -0.83 -8.95
C THR A 787 -50.35 -1.65 -7.67
N ALA A 788 -50.41 -2.97 -7.77
CA ALA A 788 -50.30 -3.86 -6.62
C ALA A 788 -48.89 -3.91 -6.02
N GLY A 789 -47.85 -3.50 -6.78
CA GLY A 789 -46.45 -3.56 -6.36
C GLY A 789 -45.94 -4.99 -6.12
N MET A 790 -46.65 -6.01 -6.62
CA MET A 790 -46.35 -7.43 -6.38
C MET A 790 -46.47 -8.23 -7.68
N THR A 791 -45.69 -9.31 -7.78
CA THR A 791 -45.76 -10.24 -8.92
C THR A 791 -47.09 -10.96 -8.95
N ILE A 792 -47.78 -10.87 -10.08
CA ILE A 792 -48.98 -11.63 -10.38
C ILE A 792 -48.54 -12.96 -10.99
N SER A 793 -48.72 -14.04 -10.23
CA SER A 793 -48.43 -15.39 -10.69
C SER A 793 -49.26 -15.77 -11.93
N PRO A 794 -48.77 -16.70 -12.77
CA PRO A 794 -49.51 -17.15 -13.93
C PRO A 794 -50.90 -17.64 -13.55
N HIS A 795 -51.92 -16.96 -14.06
CA HIS A 795 -53.32 -17.28 -13.84
C HIS A 795 -54.07 -17.21 -15.17
N ARG A 796 -55.19 -17.92 -15.22
CA ARG A 796 -56.06 -17.92 -16.39
C ARG A 796 -56.89 -16.64 -16.40
N HIS A 797 -56.92 -15.97 -17.55
CA HIS A 797 -57.76 -14.81 -17.81
C HIS A 797 -58.35 -14.97 -19.21
N ASP A 798 -59.67 -15.14 -19.30
CA ASP A 798 -60.39 -15.51 -20.53
C ASP A 798 -59.80 -16.76 -21.25
N GLU A 799 -59.46 -16.64 -22.53
CA GLU A 799 -58.86 -17.70 -23.36
C GLU A 799 -57.32 -17.73 -23.30
N ARG A 800 -56.70 -17.14 -22.29
CA ARG A 800 -55.24 -17.04 -22.18
C ARG A 800 -54.74 -17.18 -20.75
N ILE A 801 -53.44 -17.39 -20.62
CA ILE A 801 -52.74 -17.47 -19.33
C ILE A 801 -51.70 -16.35 -19.33
N GLU A 802 -51.73 -15.52 -18.30
CA GLU A 802 -50.88 -14.34 -18.19
C GLU A 802 -50.25 -14.21 -16.81
N ALA A 803 -49.03 -13.68 -16.76
CA ALA A 803 -48.29 -13.38 -15.55
C ALA A 803 -47.54 -12.06 -15.72
N ALA A 804 -47.32 -11.33 -14.64
CA ALA A 804 -46.54 -10.09 -14.69
C ALA A 804 -45.79 -9.84 -13.38
N ALA A 805 -44.55 -9.37 -13.48
CA ALA A 805 -43.77 -8.92 -12.34
C ALA A 805 -43.50 -7.41 -12.44
N PRO A 806 -43.73 -6.64 -11.36
CA PRO A 806 -43.46 -5.20 -11.37
C PRO A 806 -41.97 -4.94 -11.50
N VAL A 807 -41.62 -3.94 -12.30
CA VAL A 807 -40.26 -3.42 -12.41
C VAL A 807 -40.17 -2.19 -11.52
N GLN A 808 -39.42 -2.31 -10.42
CA GLN A 808 -39.26 -1.26 -9.42
C GLN A 808 -37.86 -0.67 -9.49
N TYR A 809 -37.76 0.66 -9.48
CA TYR A 809 -36.48 1.35 -9.43
C TYR A 809 -36.60 2.60 -8.55
N GLY A 810 -35.67 2.79 -7.62
CA GLY A 810 -35.71 3.89 -6.66
C GLY A 810 -36.90 3.85 -5.67
N GLY A 811 -37.53 2.69 -5.47
CA GLY A 811 -38.67 2.51 -4.56
C GLY A 811 -40.05 2.76 -5.17
N ALA A 812 -40.13 3.11 -6.47
CA ALA A 812 -41.39 3.26 -7.20
C ALA A 812 -41.49 2.25 -8.36
N PRO A 813 -42.69 1.73 -8.68
CA PRO A 813 -42.91 0.90 -9.87
C PRO A 813 -42.85 1.77 -11.13
N ILE A 814 -41.89 1.48 -12.01
CA ILE A 814 -41.68 2.20 -13.28
C ILE A 814 -42.31 1.46 -14.48
N GLY A 815 -42.76 0.22 -14.27
CA GLY A 815 -43.34 -0.64 -15.29
C GLY A 815 -43.54 -2.08 -14.80
N ALA A 816 -43.74 -3.02 -15.71
CA ALA A 816 -43.81 -4.45 -15.42
C ALA A 816 -43.26 -5.30 -16.58
N LEU A 817 -42.69 -6.47 -16.27
CA LEU A 817 -42.35 -7.51 -17.24
C LEU A 817 -43.50 -8.52 -17.30
N CYS A 818 -44.12 -8.66 -18.45
CA CYS A 818 -45.32 -9.47 -18.65
C CYS A 818 -45.00 -10.67 -19.54
N ALA A 819 -45.62 -11.82 -19.25
CA ALA A 819 -45.55 -13.03 -20.06
C ALA A 819 -46.94 -13.61 -20.32
N ARG A 820 -47.12 -14.17 -21.52
CA ARG A 820 -48.36 -14.80 -21.97
C ARG A 820 -48.11 -16.18 -22.54
N TRP A 821 -49.00 -17.11 -22.24
CA TRP A 821 -49.02 -18.46 -22.78
C TRP A 821 -50.36 -18.79 -23.44
N THR A 822 -50.34 -19.76 -24.36
CA THR A 822 -51.55 -20.34 -24.96
C THR A 822 -52.17 -21.37 -24.02
N LEU A 823 -53.51 -21.51 -24.05
CA LEU A 823 -54.22 -22.56 -23.32
C LEU A 823 -53.68 -23.94 -23.69
N GLY A 824 -53.37 -24.76 -22.68
CA GLY A 824 -52.81 -26.10 -22.85
C GLY A 824 -51.29 -26.20 -22.85
N SER A 825 -50.56 -25.09 -22.75
CA SER A 825 -49.11 -25.11 -22.54
C SER A 825 -48.76 -25.57 -21.12
N THR A 826 -47.75 -26.44 -20.99
CA THR A 826 -47.21 -26.87 -19.69
C THR A 826 -46.13 -25.91 -19.24
N TYR A 827 -46.35 -25.24 -18.10
CA TYR A 827 -45.39 -24.32 -17.51
C TYR A 827 -45.44 -24.42 -15.99
N ASP A 828 -44.28 -24.27 -15.35
CA ASP A 828 -44.18 -24.27 -13.88
C ASP A 828 -44.51 -22.86 -13.36
N THR A 829 -45.60 -22.76 -12.61
CA THR A 829 -46.13 -21.51 -12.06
C THR A 829 -45.16 -20.84 -11.08
N SER A 830 -44.43 -21.65 -10.31
CA SER A 830 -43.45 -21.19 -9.33
C SER A 830 -42.21 -20.64 -10.03
N ARG A 831 -41.73 -21.37 -11.06
CA ARG A 831 -40.60 -20.95 -11.90
C ARG A 831 -40.90 -19.69 -12.69
N ALA A 832 -42.08 -19.59 -13.32
CA ALA A 832 -42.48 -18.43 -14.10
C ALA A 832 -42.54 -17.15 -13.26
N SER A 833 -43.15 -17.21 -12.08
CA SER A 833 -43.23 -16.05 -11.16
C SER A 833 -41.83 -15.58 -10.75
N TRP A 834 -40.94 -16.51 -10.43
CA TRP A 834 -39.58 -16.19 -9.99
C TRP A 834 -38.72 -15.63 -11.13
N VAL A 835 -38.70 -16.26 -12.30
CA VAL A 835 -37.94 -15.79 -13.48
C VAL A 835 -38.39 -14.40 -13.91
N LEU A 836 -39.71 -14.13 -13.91
CA LEU A 836 -40.23 -12.79 -14.22
C LEU A 836 -39.79 -11.76 -13.17
N THR A 837 -39.87 -12.10 -11.89
CA THR A 837 -39.48 -11.20 -10.79
C THR A 837 -37.98 -10.86 -10.84
N MET A 838 -37.14 -11.88 -11.01
CA MET A 838 -35.68 -11.69 -11.08
C MET A 838 -35.27 -10.94 -12.33
N SER A 839 -35.87 -11.24 -13.48
CA SER A 839 -35.58 -10.54 -14.74
C SER A 839 -36.08 -9.10 -14.70
N ALA A 840 -37.25 -8.84 -14.10
CA ALA A 840 -37.77 -7.50 -13.88
C ALA A 840 -36.85 -6.66 -12.99
N ALA A 841 -36.37 -7.22 -11.87
CA ALA A 841 -35.43 -6.56 -10.97
C ALA A 841 -34.05 -6.32 -11.61
N ALA A 842 -33.52 -7.33 -12.30
CA ALA A 842 -32.23 -7.25 -13.00
C ALA A 842 -32.25 -6.21 -14.13
N ALA A 843 -33.35 -6.15 -14.87
CA ALA A 843 -33.55 -5.20 -15.94
C ALA A 843 -34.04 -3.83 -15.44
N ALA A 844 -34.33 -3.64 -14.14
CA ALA A 844 -34.87 -2.39 -13.61
C ALA A 844 -33.96 -1.17 -13.86
N PRO A 845 -32.63 -1.25 -13.67
CA PRO A 845 -31.73 -0.13 -14.01
C PRO A 845 -31.72 0.16 -15.50
N MET A 846 -31.86 -0.86 -16.35
CA MET A 846 -31.86 -0.71 -17.80
C MET A 846 -33.20 -0.24 -18.35
N LEU A 847 -34.32 -0.68 -17.77
CA LEU A 847 -35.63 -0.14 -18.07
C LEU A 847 -35.72 1.29 -17.57
N SER A 848 -35.19 1.60 -16.38
CA SER A 848 -35.06 2.98 -15.90
C SER A 848 -34.15 3.79 -16.79
N ALA A 849 -33.01 3.26 -17.26
CA ALA A 849 -32.09 3.93 -18.17
C ALA A 849 -32.67 4.07 -19.57
N ALA A 850 -33.45 3.10 -20.07
CA ALA A 850 -34.14 3.14 -21.35
C ALA A 850 -35.37 4.06 -21.30
N LEU A 851 -36.06 4.14 -20.16
CA LEU A 851 -37.13 5.10 -19.89
C LEU A 851 -36.55 6.48 -19.61
N ALA A 852 -35.35 6.56 -19.03
CA ALA A 852 -34.59 7.79 -18.88
C ALA A 852 -33.97 8.20 -20.22
N LYS A 853 -33.60 7.30 -21.13
CA LYS A 853 -33.14 7.56 -22.51
C LYS A 853 -34.28 7.73 -23.50
N ARG A 854 -35.49 7.26 -23.22
CA ARG A 854 -36.72 7.61 -23.93
C ARG A 854 -37.30 8.89 -23.35
N ALA A 855 -37.20 9.14 -22.04
CA ALA A 855 -37.48 10.44 -21.45
C ALA A 855 -36.47 11.47 -21.95
N GLN A 856 -35.17 11.16 -21.94
CA GLN A 856 -34.02 11.79 -22.61
C GLN A 856 -33.90 11.33 -24.07
N GLY A 857 -34.96 10.83 -24.70
CA GLY A 857 -34.98 10.52 -26.14
C GLY A 857 -36.05 11.38 -26.79
N VAL A 858 -37.13 11.55 -26.04
CA VAL A 858 -38.00 12.72 -26.01
C VAL A 858 -37.25 13.98 -25.51
N ALA A 859 -36.22 13.84 -24.65
CA ALA A 859 -35.35 14.90 -24.12
C ALA A 859 -33.85 14.72 -24.47
N ALA A 860 -33.50 13.89 -25.48
CA ALA A 860 -32.12 13.79 -26.05
C ALA A 860 -31.69 15.10 -26.70
N GLY A 861 -32.64 16.03 -26.78
CA GLY A 861 -32.36 17.42 -27.04
C GLY A 861 -31.77 18.25 -25.93
N ALA A 862 -31.62 17.77 -24.69
CA ALA A 862 -31.38 18.69 -23.56
C ALA A 862 -30.10 18.44 -22.73
N SER A 863 -29.38 17.32 -22.90
CA SER A 863 -28.33 16.88 -21.95
C SER A 863 -26.90 17.40 -22.19
N GLU A 864 -26.71 18.69 -22.51
CA GLU A 864 -25.41 19.40 -22.32
C GLU A 864 -25.46 20.41 -21.17
N LEU A 865 -26.65 20.76 -20.67
CA LEU A 865 -26.84 21.81 -19.68
C LEU A 865 -26.81 21.20 -18.27
N LEU A 866 -25.70 21.32 -17.56
CA LEU A 866 -25.51 20.83 -16.17
C LEU A 866 -26.08 21.82 -15.14
N GLY A 867 -26.67 21.27 -14.06
CA GLY A 867 -27.20 22.05 -12.92
C GLY A 867 -28.46 21.44 -12.29
N ILE A 868 -28.80 21.93 -11.11
CA ILE A 868 -29.93 21.55 -10.25
C ILE A 868 -30.87 22.73 -9.92
N ALA A 869 -30.47 23.97 -10.21
CA ALA A 869 -31.24 25.16 -9.91
C ALA A 869 -32.58 25.19 -10.69
N PRO A 870 -33.66 25.74 -10.13
CA PRO A 870 -34.94 25.86 -10.85
C PRO A 870 -34.82 26.51 -12.23
N ALA A 871 -33.99 27.57 -12.33
CA ALA A 871 -33.76 28.29 -13.58
C ALA A 871 -33.14 27.42 -14.69
N ILE A 872 -32.26 26.45 -14.35
CA ILE A 872 -31.69 25.54 -15.37
C ILE A 872 -32.70 24.47 -15.78
N ILE A 873 -33.60 24.08 -14.88
CA ILE A 873 -34.67 23.12 -15.17
C ILE A 873 -35.66 23.75 -16.16
N GLU A 874 -36.08 24.99 -15.93
CA GLU A 874 -36.94 25.75 -16.84
C GLU A 874 -36.27 25.99 -18.21
N LEU A 875 -34.96 26.28 -18.21
CA LEU A 875 -34.19 26.41 -19.45
C LEU A 875 -34.22 25.10 -20.24
N ARG A 876 -33.97 23.94 -19.61
CA ARG A 876 -34.04 22.63 -20.29
C ARG A 876 -35.41 22.38 -20.92
N GLN A 877 -36.49 22.67 -20.20
CA GLN A 877 -37.85 22.53 -20.74
C GLN A 877 -38.11 23.47 -21.93
N SER A 878 -37.57 24.68 -21.89
CA SER A 878 -37.68 25.64 -22.99
C SER A 878 -36.86 25.20 -24.22
N VAL A 879 -35.67 24.63 -23.99
CA VAL A 879 -34.84 24.01 -25.02
C VAL A 879 -35.55 22.81 -25.66
N GLU A 880 -36.17 21.94 -24.88
CA GLU A 880 -36.93 20.79 -25.41
C GLU A 880 -38.08 21.24 -26.31
N ARG A 881 -38.87 22.23 -25.87
CA ARG A 881 -39.95 22.82 -26.66
C ARG A 881 -39.43 23.46 -27.95
N ALA A 882 -38.34 24.21 -27.85
CA ALA A 882 -37.72 24.85 -29.00
C ALA A 882 -37.14 23.83 -29.98
N ALA A 883 -36.51 22.76 -29.48
CA ALA A 883 -35.91 21.71 -30.30
C ALA A 883 -36.94 21.05 -31.22
N ALA A 884 -38.14 20.75 -30.71
CA ALA A 884 -39.23 20.14 -31.47
C ALA A 884 -39.80 21.06 -32.57
N ALA A 885 -39.71 22.38 -32.42
CA ALA A 885 -40.20 23.34 -33.40
C ALA A 885 -39.24 23.47 -34.61
N PRO A 886 -39.74 23.61 -35.85
CA PRO A 886 -38.89 23.82 -37.03
C PRO A 886 -38.44 25.28 -37.19
N PHE A 887 -38.92 26.19 -36.35
CA PHE A 887 -38.71 27.63 -36.47
C PHE A 887 -37.30 28.07 -36.01
N SER A 888 -36.98 29.32 -36.37
CA SER A 888 -35.81 30.04 -35.86
C SER A 888 -35.89 30.21 -34.36
N VAL A 889 -34.73 30.15 -33.71
CA VAL A 889 -34.59 30.34 -32.26
C VAL A 889 -33.61 31.46 -32.00
N LEU A 890 -33.99 32.41 -31.14
CA LEU A 890 -33.12 33.45 -30.62
C LEU A 890 -32.74 33.13 -29.18
N ILE A 891 -31.44 33.11 -28.89
CA ILE A 891 -30.88 32.81 -27.57
C ILE A 891 -30.23 34.07 -27.02
N ASP A 892 -30.80 34.60 -25.93
CA ASP A 892 -30.28 35.76 -25.22
C ASP A 892 -29.54 35.33 -23.96
N GLY A 893 -28.47 36.04 -23.64
CA GLY A 893 -27.78 35.86 -22.36
C GLY A 893 -26.39 36.47 -22.33
N GLU A 894 -25.89 36.67 -21.13
CA GLU A 894 -24.56 37.23 -20.91
C GLU A 894 -23.45 36.40 -21.59
N SER A 895 -22.29 37.03 -21.82
CA SER A 895 -21.13 36.31 -22.33
C SER A 895 -20.68 35.23 -21.34
N GLY A 896 -20.31 34.06 -21.86
CA GLY A 896 -19.84 32.93 -21.05
C GLY A 896 -20.92 32.16 -20.27
N SER A 897 -22.21 32.41 -20.50
CA SER A 897 -23.33 31.71 -19.83
C SER A 897 -23.64 30.31 -20.38
N GLY A 898 -23.19 29.99 -21.60
CA GLY A 898 -23.38 28.69 -22.26
C GLY A 898 -24.32 28.67 -23.47
N LYS A 899 -24.53 29.80 -24.15
CA LYS A 899 -25.45 29.92 -25.32
C LYS A 899 -25.20 28.90 -26.44
N GLU A 900 -23.93 28.60 -26.74
CA GLU A 900 -23.59 27.59 -27.75
C GLU A 900 -24.06 26.17 -27.35
N LEU A 901 -23.96 25.82 -26.05
CA LEU A 901 -24.45 24.53 -25.55
C LEU A 901 -25.98 24.43 -25.67
N VAL A 902 -26.68 25.55 -25.43
CA VAL A 902 -28.13 25.65 -25.66
C VAL A 902 -28.46 25.43 -27.13
N ALA A 903 -27.71 26.05 -28.06
CA ALA A 903 -27.91 25.86 -29.49
C ALA A 903 -27.65 24.41 -29.96
N ARG A 904 -26.58 23.79 -29.45
CA ARG A 904 -26.26 22.38 -29.71
C ARG A 904 -27.33 21.45 -29.16
N ALA A 905 -27.85 21.74 -27.98
CA ALA A 905 -28.97 21.02 -27.38
C ALA A 905 -30.22 21.11 -28.29
N ILE A 906 -30.63 22.31 -28.69
CA ILE A 906 -31.75 22.53 -29.63
C ILE A 906 -31.58 21.70 -30.92
N HIS A 907 -30.39 21.73 -31.52
CA HIS A 907 -30.12 20.97 -32.75
C HIS A 907 -30.25 19.45 -32.53
N ARG A 908 -29.62 18.92 -31.47
CA ARG A 908 -29.64 17.49 -31.14
C ARG A 908 -31.04 16.98 -30.78
N GLY A 909 -31.88 17.86 -30.23
CA GLY A 909 -33.27 17.54 -29.90
C GLY A 909 -34.24 17.66 -31.05
N GLY A 910 -33.81 18.35 -32.11
CA GLY A 910 -34.67 18.67 -33.22
C GLY A 910 -34.76 17.57 -34.28
N PRO A 911 -35.68 17.74 -35.25
CA PRO A 911 -35.82 16.83 -36.37
C PRO A 911 -34.56 16.73 -37.25
N ARG A 912 -33.68 17.74 -37.18
CA ARG A 912 -32.43 17.83 -37.96
C ARG A 912 -31.19 17.32 -37.23
N ARG A 913 -31.32 16.61 -36.10
CA ARG A 913 -30.20 16.12 -35.26
C ARG A 913 -29.15 15.27 -35.97
N HIS A 914 -29.51 14.63 -37.09
CA HIS A 914 -28.60 13.80 -37.91
C HIS A 914 -28.00 14.55 -39.10
N ARG A 915 -28.27 15.85 -39.22
CA ARG A 915 -27.80 16.73 -40.30
C ARG A 915 -26.70 17.63 -39.77
N MET A 916 -25.99 18.32 -40.66
CA MET A 916 -24.90 19.21 -40.26
C MET A 916 -25.37 20.30 -39.30
N PHE A 917 -24.58 20.52 -38.25
CA PHE A 917 -24.66 21.66 -37.36
C PHE A 917 -23.46 22.55 -37.63
N CYS A 918 -23.67 23.61 -38.39
CA CYS A 918 -22.62 24.58 -38.69
C CYS A 918 -22.67 25.72 -37.69
N THR A 919 -21.52 26.26 -37.31
CA THR A 919 -21.40 27.35 -36.34
C THR A 919 -20.57 28.47 -36.93
N LEU A 920 -21.05 29.71 -36.82
CA LEU A 920 -20.26 30.89 -37.16
C LEU A 920 -20.40 31.93 -36.03
N ASN A 921 -19.27 32.47 -35.58
CA ASN A 921 -19.23 33.60 -34.69
C ASN A 921 -19.05 34.88 -35.51
N CYS A 922 -20.08 35.72 -35.56
CA CYS A 922 -20.08 36.94 -36.38
C CYS A 922 -19.14 38.03 -35.84
N ALA A 923 -18.79 38.00 -34.56
CA ALA A 923 -17.85 38.95 -33.96
C ALA A 923 -16.37 38.65 -34.27
N ALA A 924 -16.06 37.44 -34.74
CA ALA A 924 -14.68 36.97 -34.90
C ALA A 924 -14.04 37.35 -36.25
N LEU A 925 -14.80 37.89 -37.20
CA LEU A 925 -14.36 38.15 -38.57
C LEU A 925 -14.62 39.62 -38.98
N PRO A 926 -13.72 40.23 -39.78
CA PRO A 926 -13.99 41.51 -40.43
C PRO A 926 -15.21 41.45 -41.35
N GLU A 927 -15.93 42.56 -41.49
CA GLU A 927 -17.22 42.65 -42.20
C GLU A 927 -17.23 41.99 -43.59
N ASP A 928 -16.23 42.29 -44.42
CA ASP A 928 -16.13 41.75 -45.79
C ASP A 928 -15.92 40.23 -45.83
N LEU A 929 -15.22 39.68 -44.81
CA LEU A 929 -14.96 38.24 -44.69
C LEU A 929 -16.17 37.50 -44.11
N VAL A 930 -16.96 38.14 -43.24
CA VAL A 930 -18.22 37.56 -42.74
C VAL A 930 -19.19 37.28 -43.88
N GLU A 931 -19.33 38.20 -44.84
CA GLU A 931 -20.18 37.96 -46.02
C GLU A 931 -19.65 36.80 -46.88
N ALA A 932 -18.35 36.76 -47.14
CA ALA A 932 -17.75 35.71 -47.96
C ALA A 932 -17.84 34.32 -47.29
N GLU A 933 -17.73 34.22 -45.97
CA GLU A 933 -17.89 32.97 -45.22
C GLU A 933 -19.36 32.54 -45.14
N LEU A 934 -20.29 33.44 -44.81
CA LEU A 934 -21.72 33.10 -44.73
C LEU A 934 -22.27 32.61 -46.06
N PHE A 935 -22.02 33.38 -47.13
CA PHE A 935 -22.70 33.19 -48.43
C PHE A 935 -21.84 32.50 -49.48
N GLY A 936 -20.53 32.37 -49.26
CA GLY A 936 -19.59 31.89 -50.26
C GLY A 936 -19.23 32.97 -51.27
N HIS A 937 -18.23 32.70 -52.11
CA HIS A 937 -17.80 33.63 -53.15
C HIS A 937 -17.41 32.91 -54.44
N ALA A 938 -17.66 33.58 -55.57
CA ALA A 938 -17.18 33.14 -56.87
C ALA A 938 -15.72 33.55 -57.08
N ARG A 939 -15.02 32.88 -58.01
CA ARG A 939 -13.66 33.25 -58.41
C ARG A 939 -13.64 34.71 -58.88
N GLY A 940 -12.75 35.52 -58.30
CA GLY A 940 -12.61 36.94 -58.64
C GLY A 940 -13.59 37.90 -57.94
N ALA A 941 -14.35 37.45 -56.93
CA ALA A 941 -15.31 38.29 -56.21
C ALA A 941 -14.68 39.46 -55.40
N PHE A 942 -13.43 39.29 -54.94
CA PHE A 942 -12.63 40.33 -54.27
C PHE A 942 -11.12 40.04 -54.45
N THR A 943 -10.26 40.99 -54.07
CA THR A 943 -8.80 40.84 -54.13
C THR A 943 -8.33 39.71 -53.21
N GLY A 944 -7.94 38.57 -53.79
CA GLY A 944 -7.54 37.36 -53.06
C GLY A 944 -8.43 36.13 -53.34
N ALA A 945 -9.58 36.30 -53.99
CA ALA A 945 -10.48 35.20 -54.36
C ALA A 945 -9.98 34.41 -55.60
N MET A 946 -8.86 33.69 -55.45
CA MET A 946 -8.25 32.89 -56.53
C MET A 946 -9.08 31.66 -56.95
N ALA A 947 -9.91 31.14 -56.04
CA ALA A 947 -10.80 30.01 -56.26
C ALA A 947 -12.20 30.34 -55.74
N GLU A 948 -13.23 29.67 -56.26
CA GLU A 948 -14.57 29.75 -55.67
C GLU A 948 -14.65 28.94 -54.37
N ARG A 949 -15.49 29.38 -53.43
CA ARG A 949 -15.71 28.71 -52.14
C ARG A 949 -17.20 28.74 -51.77
N ALA A 950 -17.73 27.60 -51.34
CA ALA A 950 -19.07 27.52 -50.80
C ALA A 950 -19.15 28.21 -49.43
N GLY A 951 -20.29 28.85 -49.13
CA GLY A 951 -20.51 29.48 -47.83
C GLY A 951 -21.09 28.53 -46.79
N VAL A 952 -21.03 28.93 -45.52
CA VAL A 952 -21.55 28.17 -44.39
C VAL A 952 -23.05 27.90 -44.51
N PHE A 953 -23.82 28.77 -45.17
CA PHE A 953 -25.22 28.49 -45.50
C PHE A 953 -25.40 27.31 -46.47
N GLU A 954 -24.52 27.17 -47.48
CA GLU A 954 -24.55 26.02 -48.39
C GLU A 954 -24.12 24.74 -47.67
N GLU A 955 -23.10 24.83 -46.83
CA GLU A 955 -22.63 23.71 -46.01
C GLU A 955 -23.72 23.23 -45.04
N ALA A 956 -24.47 24.15 -44.45
CA ALA A 956 -25.56 23.85 -43.52
C ALA A 956 -26.85 23.39 -44.21
N ASN A 957 -26.87 23.22 -45.53
CA ASN A 957 -28.08 22.88 -46.26
C ASN A 957 -28.71 21.55 -45.80
N GLY A 958 -30.00 21.57 -45.49
CA GLY A 958 -30.74 20.49 -44.86
C GLY A 958 -30.45 20.32 -43.35
N GLY A 959 -29.60 21.17 -42.78
CA GLY A 959 -29.11 21.12 -41.40
C GLY A 959 -29.53 22.33 -40.55
N THR A 960 -28.69 22.69 -39.59
CA THR A 960 -28.88 23.83 -38.67
C THR A 960 -27.64 24.72 -38.67
N LEU A 961 -27.85 26.02 -38.76
CA LEU A 961 -26.81 27.03 -38.67
C LEU A 961 -26.96 27.80 -37.35
N PHE A 962 -25.91 27.75 -36.54
CA PHE A 962 -25.78 28.55 -35.34
C PHE A 962 -24.98 29.81 -35.63
N LEU A 963 -25.59 30.97 -35.37
CA LEU A 963 -24.99 32.29 -35.54
C LEU A 963 -24.79 32.92 -34.17
N ASP A 964 -23.55 32.92 -33.68
CA ASP A 964 -23.20 33.56 -32.41
C ASP A 964 -22.88 35.04 -32.63
N GLU A 965 -23.36 35.87 -31.70
CA GLU A 965 -23.28 37.33 -31.74
C GLU A 965 -23.87 37.95 -33.02
N ILE A 966 -25.10 37.55 -33.39
CA ILE A 966 -25.82 38.04 -34.59
C ILE A 966 -25.97 39.57 -34.64
N GLY A 967 -26.00 40.22 -33.47
CA GLY A 967 -26.09 41.68 -33.34
C GLY A 967 -24.84 42.44 -33.81
N GLU A 968 -23.77 41.74 -34.19
CA GLU A 968 -22.55 42.35 -34.77
C GLU A 968 -22.56 42.34 -36.31
N LEU A 969 -23.55 41.73 -36.96
CA LEU A 969 -23.66 41.74 -38.42
C LEU A 969 -23.91 43.14 -38.94
N SER A 970 -23.29 43.49 -40.07
CA SER A 970 -23.61 44.74 -40.76
C SER A 970 -24.99 44.71 -41.41
N THR A 971 -25.59 45.88 -41.65
CA THR A 971 -26.91 46.02 -42.26
C THR A 971 -27.02 45.37 -43.64
N ARG A 972 -25.91 45.32 -44.40
CA ARG A 972 -25.81 44.64 -45.69
C ARG A 972 -25.86 43.12 -45.54
N ALA A 973 -25.09 42.55 -44.62
CA ALA A 973 -25.12 41.13 -44.32
C ALA A 973 -26.50 40.71 -43.75
N GLN A 974 -27.09 41.52 -42.87
CA GLN A 974 -28.44 41.32 -42.33
C GLN A 974 -29.49 41.22 -43.45
N ALA A 975 -29.44 42.08 -44.48
CA ALA A 975 -30.37 42.02 -45.60
C ALA A 975 -30.26 40.72 -46.41
N LYS A 976 -29.04 40.17 -46.55
CA LYS A 976 -28.82 38.88 -47.21
C LYS A 976 -29.28 37.70 -46.35
N VAL A 977 -29.02 37.73 -45.04
CA VAL A 977 -29.54 36.72 -44.09
C VAL A 977 -31.06 36.71 -44.12
N LEU A 978 -31.71 37.87 -44.12
CA LEU A 978 -33.16 37.99 -44.23
C LEU A 978 -33.71 37.31 -45.49
N ARG A 979 -33.08 37.52 -46.66
CA ARG A 979 -33.49 36.84 -47.90
C ARG A 979 -33.38 35.32 -47.78
N VAL A 980 -32.29 34.82 -47.21
CA VAL A 980 -32.11 33.38 -46.99
C VAL A 980 -33.19 32.82 -46.05
N VAL A 981 -33.48 33.52 -44.95
CA VAL A 981 -34.49 33.09 -43.96
C VAL A 981 -35.91 33.13 -44.53
N GLN A 982 -36.21 34.11 -45.37
CA GLN A 982 -37.57 34.34 -45.86
C GLN A 982 -37.87 33.58 -47.16
N GLU A 983 -36.93 33.55 -48.10
CA GLU A 983 -37.13 32.99 -49.45
C GLU A 983 -36.47 31.60 -49.62
N GLY A 984 -35.54 31.22 -48.73
CA GLY A 984 -34.78 29.97 -48.86
C GLY A 984 -33.82 29.99 -50.06
N GLU A 985 -33.42 31.18 -50.51
CA GLU A 985 -32.53 31.38 -51.64
C GLU A 985 -31.22 32.07 -51.22
N LEU A 986 -30.11 31.56 -51.76
CA LEU A 986 -28.75 32.01 -51.50
C LEU A 986 -28.07 32.43 -52.80
N ARG A 987 -27.31 33.53 -52.76
CA ARG A 987 -26.41 33.95 -53.86
C ARG A 987 -25.02 34.18 -53.30
N ARG A 988 -24.00 33.59 -53.94
CA ARG A 988 -22.59 33.82 -53.58
C ARG A 988 -22.20 35.26 -53.89
N VAL A 989 -21.20 35.75 -53.17
CA VAL A 989 -20.62 37.07 -53.45
C VAL A 989 -19.97 37.04 -54.85
N GLY A 990 -20.37 37.97 -55.71
CA GLY A 990 -19.90 38.05 -57.10
C GLY A 990 -20.63 37.14 -58.10
N GLU A 991 -21.65 36.38 -57.67
CA GLU A 991 -22.44 35.48 -58.53
C GLU A 991 -23.91 35.93 -58.56
N ASN A 992 -24.55 35.89 -59.74
CA ASN A 992 -25.98 36.19 -59.90
C ASN A 992 -26.87 34.93 -59.93
N VAL A 993 -26.29 33.75 -59.72
CA VAL A 993 -27.01 32.47 -59.69
C VAL A 993 -27.64 32.28 -58.32
N SER A 994 -28.96 32.07 -58.30
CA SER A 994 -29.69 31.75 -57.07
C SER A 994 -29.66 30.25 -56.78
N ARG A 995 -29.42 29.89 -55.52
CA ARG A 995 -29.35 28.50 -55.04
C ARG A 995 -30.38 28.31 -53.94
N ARG A 996 -31.24 27.31 -54.09
CA ARG A 996 -32.26 27.01 -53.08
C ARG A 996 -31.63 26.21 -51.94
N ILE A 997 -31.80 26.68 -50.70
CA ILE A 997 -31.30 26.03 -49.50
C ILE A 997 -32.39 25.93 -48.42
N ASP A 998 -32.27 24.93 -47.56
CA ASP A 998 -33.16 24.75 -46.42
C ASP A 998 -32.34 24.63 -45.13
N VAL A 999 -32.26 25.72 -44.35
CA VAL A 999 -31.41 25.80 -43.15
C VAL A 999 -32.22 26.30 -41.97
N ARG A 1000 -32.15 25.59 -40.84
CA ARG A 1000 -32.74 26.06 -39.58
C ARG A 1000 -31.76 27.00 -38.91
N ILE A 1001 -32.19 28.21 -38.56
CA ILE A 1001 -31.32 29.19 -37.90
C ILE A 1001 -31.51 29.16 -36.39
N VAL A 1002 -30.40 29.09 -35.67
CA VAL A 1002 -30.35 29.36 -34.22
C VAL A 1002 -29.41 30.55 -34.05
N ALA A 1003 -29.92 31.68 -33.61
CA ALA A 1003 -29.12 32.89 -33.40
C ALA A 1003 -28.89 33.10 -31.90
N ALA A 1004 -27.72 33.62 -31.53
CA ALA A 1004 -27.42 34.02 -30.17
C ALA A 1004 -26.86 35.43 -30.11
N THR A 1005 -27.11 36.12 -29.00
CA THR A 1005 -26.53 37.44 -28.75
C THR A 1005 -26.42 37.72 -27.26
N ASN A 1006 -25.51 38.64 -26.91
CA ASN A 1006 -25.45 39.27 -25.59
C ASN A 1006 -26.05 40.69 -25.55
N ARG A 1007 -26.48 41.24 -26.70
CA ARG A 1007 -27.04 42.60 -26.83
C ARG A 1007 -28.56 42.56 -26.82
N ASP A 1008 -29.17 43.64 -26.35
CA ASP A 1008 -30.61 43.86 -26.49
C ASP A 1008 -30.93 44.28 -27.93
N LEU A 1009 -31.34 43.33 -28.76
CA LEU A 1009 -31.61 43.59 -30.19
C LEU A 1009 -32.72 44.60 -30.42
N ARG A 1010 -33.68 44.76 -29.48
CA ARG A 1010 -34.75 45.76 -29.62
C ARG A 1010 -34.17 47.17 -29.54
N ARG A 1011 -33.25 47.40 -28.59
CA ARG A 1011 -32.50 48.66 -28.50
C ARG A 1011 -31.58 48.89 -29.71
N GLU A 1012 -31.06 47.84 -30.30
CA GLU A 1012 -30.24 47.96 -31.52
C GLU A 1012 -31.06 48.30 -32.76
N VAL A 1013 -32.33 47.88 -32.81
CA VAL A 1013 -33.30 48.32 -33.83
C VAL A 1013 -33.65 49.80 -33.64
N GLU A 1014 -33.90 50.26 -32.41
CA GLU A 1014 -34.14 51.69 -32.12
C GLU A 1014 -32.98 52.59 -32.53
N ARG A 1015 -31.78 52.02 -32.66
CA ARG A 1015 -30.54 52.70 -33.07
C ARG A 1015 -30.21 52.53 -34.56
N ASP A 1016 -31.11 51.95 -35.36
CA ASP A 1016 -30.91 51.62 -36.79
C ASP A 1016 -29.68 50.74 -37.07
N ARG A 1017 -29.17 50.00 -36.07
CA ARG A 1017 -28.03 49.08 -36.21
C ARG A 1017 -28.45 47.65 -36.50
N PHE A 1018 -29.70 47.31 -36.21
CA PHE A 1018 -30.30 46.03 -36.54
C PHE A 1018 -31.64 46.23 -37.24
N ARG A 1019 -31.94 45.44 -38.26
CA ARG A 1019 -33.21 45.59 -38.98
C ARG A 1019 -34.36 44.92 -38.23
N LEU A 1020 -35.47 45.65 -38.10
CA LEU A 1020 -36.69 45.16 -37.45
C LEU A 1020 -37.29 43.94 -38.15
N ASP A 1021 -37.22 43.89 -39.49
CA ASP A 1021 -37.74 42.78 -40.30
C ASP A 1021 -36.98 41.47 -40.03
N LEU A 1022 -35.66 41.52 -39.90
CA LEU A 1022 -34.83 40.37 -39.54
C LEU A 1022 -35.08 39.93 -38.09
N LEU A 1023 -35.23 40.87 -37.14
CA LEU A 1023 -35.53 40.55 -35.75
C LEU A 1023 -36.80 39.72 -35.63
N TYR A 1024 -37.89 40.14 -36.29
CA TYR A 1024 -39.15 39.39 -36.27
C TYR A 1024 -39.06 38.00 -36.91
N ARG A 1025 -38.12 37.78 -37.85
CA ARG A 1025 -37.88 36.47 -38.46
C ARG A 1025 -36.98 35.57 -37.62
N LEU A 1026 -36.14 36.11 -36.75
CA LEU A 1026 -35.26 35.35 -35.86
C LEU A 1026 -35.92 35.07 -34.50
N ASP A 1027 -36.65 36.02 -33.94
CA ASP A 1027 -37.31 35.97 -32.62
C ASP A 1027 -38.67 35.25 -32.67
N VAL A 1028 -38.71 34.06 -33.29
CA VAL A 1028 -39.93 33.23 -33.34
C VAL A 1028 -40.04 32.37 -32.07
N VAL A 1029 -38.91 31.83 -31.61
CA VAL A 1029 -38.80 31.16 -30.32
C VAL A 1029 -37.68 31.83 -29.54
N HIS A 1030 -38.00 32.38 -28.38
CA HIS A 1030 -37.07 33.13 -27.55
C HIS A 1030 -36.61 32.29 -26.34
N ILE A 1031 -35.30 32.22 -26.10
CA ILE A 1031 -34.73 31.53 -24.94
C ILE A 1031 -33.72 32.42 -24.24
N THR A 1032 -33.96 32.70 -22.96
CA THR A 1032 -33.02 33.43 -22.11
C THR A 1032 -32.17 32.48 -21.28
N VAL A 1033 -30.86 32.56 -21.40
CA VAL A 1033 -29.90 31.81 -20.58
C VAL A 1033 -29.58 32.65 -19.33
N PRO A 1034 -29.89 32.18 -18.12
CA PRO A 1034 -29.64 32.95 -16.90
C PRO A 1034 -28.15 33.21 -16.70
N ALA A 1035 -27.79 34.21 -15.89
CA ALA A 1035 -26.42 34.39 -15.42
C ALA A 1035 -26.11 33.41 -14.27
N LEU A 1036 -24.84 33.13 -14.00
CA LEU A 1036 -24.40 32.17 -12.98
C LEU A 1036 -24.75 32.65 -11.56
N ARG A 1037 -24.77 33.97 -11.34
CA ARG A 1037 -25.21 34.59 -10.07
C ARG A 1037 -26.68 34.34 -9.72
N ASP A 1038 -27.52 34.07 -10.72
CA ASP A 1038 -28.95 33.79 -10.55
C ASP A 1038 -29.23 32.29 -10.36
N ARG A 1039 -28.17 31.44 -10.42
CA ARG A 1039 -28.22 29.99 -10.20
C ARG A 1039 -27.06 29.50 -9.33
N ARG A 1040 -26.92 30.09 -8.14
CA ARG A 1040 -25.76 29.81 -7.25
C ARG A 1040 -25.68 28.36 -6.79
N GLU A 1041 -26.80 27.65 -6.74
CA GLU A 1041 -26.90 26.23 -6.39
C GLU A 1041 -26.12 25.35 -7.39
N ASP A 1042 -25.98 25.81 -8.64
CA ASP A 1042 -25.28 25.09 -9.69
C ASP A 1042 -23.76 25.21 -9.58
N ILE A 1043 -23.26 26.20 -8.85
CA ILE A 1043 -21.81 26.47 -8.73
C ILE A 1043 -21.08 25.25 -8.16
N GLY A 1044 -21.68 24.53 -7.20
CA GLY A 1044 -21.08 23.32 -6.63
C GLY A 1044 -20.89 22.22 -7.68
N VAL A 1045 -21.97 21.88 -8.40
CA VAL A 1045 -21.97 20.83 -9.44
C VAL A 1045 -21.03 21.19 -10.59
N LEU A 1046 -21.06 22.45 -11.04
CA LEU A 1046 -20.19 22.96 -12.09
C LEU A 1046 -18.72 22.98 -11.64
N ALA A 1047 -18.45 23.41 -10.41
CA ALA A 1047 -17.09 23.45 -9.88
C ALA A 1047 -16.47 22.06 -9.76
N GLU A 1048 -17.22 21.06 -9.30
CA GLU A 1048 -16.75 19.68 -9.25
C GLU A 1048 -16.48 19.12 -10.66
N TYR A 1049 -17.38 19.39 -11.62
CA TYR A 1049 -17.22 18.97 -13.00
C TYR A 1049 -15.94 19.52 -13.63
N PHE A 1050 -15.73 20.83 -13.56
CA PHE A 1050 -14.54 21.48 -14.14
C PHE A 1050 -13.26 21.17 -13.36
N TRP A 1051 -13.34 21.04 -12.04
CA TRP A 1051 -12.20 20.66 -11.22
C TRP A 1051 -11.68 19.26 -11.57
N ARG A 1052 -12.58 18.30 -11.80
CA ARG A 1052 -12.20 16.94 -12.17
C ARG A 1052 -11.40 16.91 -13.48
N ASP A 1053 -11.84 17.67 -14.49
CA ASP A 1053 -11.13 17.79 -15.77
C ASP A 1053 -9.78 18.53 -15.59
N ALA A 1054 -9.78 19.67 -14.92
CA ALA A 1054 -8.57 20.47 -14.69
C ALA A 1054 -7.50 19.71 -13.89
N ALA A 1055 -7.90 19.04 -12.79
CA ALA A 1055 -7.01 18.27 -11.93
C ALA A 1055 -6.40 17.08 -12.69
N ALA A 1056 -7.18 16.39 -13.53
CA ALA A 1056 -6.70 15.30 -14.36
C ALA A 1056 -5.60 15.76 -15.34
N ARG A 1057 -5.79 16.91 -16.01
CA ARG A 1057 -4.82 17.47 -16.97
C ARG A 1057 -3.47 17.81 -16.36
N VAL A 1058 -3.43 18.25 -15.10
CA VAL A 1058 -2.18 18.60 -14.38
C VAL A 1058 -1.62 17.46 -13.52
N GLY A 1059 -2.27 16.28 -13.53
CA GLY A 1059 -1.90 15.15 -12.70
C GLY A 1059 -2.09 15.38 -11.20
N SER A 1060 -2.98 16.30 -10.81
CA SER A 1060 -3.36 16.55 -9.43
C SER A 1060 -4.46 15.58 -8.98
N ARG A 1061 -4.40 15.16 -7.72
CA ARG A 1061 -5.44 14.38 -7.03
C ARG A 1061 -6.02 15.15 -5.84
N ALA A 1062 -5.84 16.46 -5.80
CA ALA A 1062 -6.42 17.28 -4.76
C ALA A 1062 -7.94 17.40 -4.95
N THR A 1063 -8.67 17.55 -3.85
CA THR A 1063 -10.12 17.80 -3.85
C THR A 1063 -10.40 19.23 -3.38
N LEU A 1064 -11.50 19.82 -3.87
CA LEU A 1064 -11.96 21.11 -3.36
C LEU A 1064 -12.53 20.91 -1.94
N GLY A 1065 -12.10 21.74 -0.99
CA GLY A 1065 -12.67 21.74 0.36
C GLY A 1065 -14.04 22.41 0.41
N ALA A 1066 -14.88 22.02 1.37
CA ALA A 1066 -16.20 22.62 1.58
C ALA A 1066 -16.13 24.15 1.76
N ALA A 1067 -15.11 24.65 2.48
CA ALA A 1067 -14.89 26.08 2.65
C ALA A 1067 -14.52 26.80 1.33
N THR A 1068 -13.85 26.10 0.41
CA THR A 1068 -13.45 26.63 -0.90
C THR A 1068 -14.65 26.70 -1.84
N LEU A 1069 -15.51 25.68 -1.82
CA LEU A 1069 -16.79 25.70 -2.53
C LEU A 1069 -17.71 26.83 -1.99
N ALA A 1070 -17.75 27.02 -0.68
CA ALA A 1070 -18.50 28.12 -0.08
C ALA A 1070 -17.98 29.51 -0.49
N ALA A 1071 -16.66 29.67 -0.66
CA ALA A 1071 -16.08 30.91 -1.17
C ALA A 1071 -16.44 31.14 -2.66
N LEU A 1072 -16.38 30.10 -3.48
CA LEU A 1072 -16.77 30.16 -4.90
C LEU A 1072 -18.26 30.51 -5.08
N ALA A 1073 -19.14 30.03 -4.21
CA ALA A 1073 -20.58 30.31 -4.26
C ALA A 1073 -20.96 31.78 -3.91
N ARG A 1074 -20.07 32.51 -3.21
CA ARG A 1074 -20.32 33.89 -2.80
C ARG A 1074 -20.00 34.93 -3.89
N TYR A 1075 -19.15 34.58 -4.84
CA TYR A 1075 -18.74 35.47 -5.92
C TYR A 1075 -19.83 35.57 -7.00
N ASP A 1076 -19.94 36.74 -7.65
CA ASP A 1076 -21.03 37.05 -8.59
C ASP A 1076 -20.75 36.62 -10.04
N TRP A 1077 -19.53 36.16 -10.35
CA TRP A 1077 -19.17 35.57 -11.64
C TRP A 1077 -19.55 36.43 -12.88
N PRO A 1078 -19.00 37.65 -13.04
CA PRO A 1078 -19.28 38.51 -14.20
C PRO A 1078 -18.93 37.86 -15.55
N GLY A 1079 -17.97 36.94 -15.61
CA GLY A 1079 -17.65 36.13 -16.79
C GLY A 1079 -18.31 34.75 -16.82
N ASN A 1080 -19.32 34.53 -15.96
CA ASN A 1080 -20.15 33.33 -15.86
C ASN A 1080 -19.32 32.03 -15.81
N VAL A 1081 -19.74 31.00 -16.55
CA VAL A 1081 -19.15 29.66 -16.53
C VAL A 1081 -17.72 29.67 -17.07
N ARG A 1082 -17.42 30.56 -18.03
CA ARG A 1082 -16.08 30.70 -18.61
C ARG A 1082 -15.07 31.22 -17.59
N GLU A 1083 -15.45 32.18 -16.76
CA GLU A 1083 -14.62 32.66 -15.65
C GLU A 1083 -14.41 31.57 -14.59
N LEU A 1084 -15.48 30.86 -14.19
CA LEU A 1084 -15.40 29.75 -13.25
C LEU A 1084 -14.41 28.66 -13.71
N GLN A 1085 -14.51 28.24 -14.98
CA GLN A 1085 -13.62 27.25 -15.56
C GLN A 1085 -12.15 27.71 -15.53
N ASN A 1086 -11.89 28.97 -15.89
CA ASN A 1086 -10.53 29.54 -15.88
C ASN A 1086 -9.94 29.61 -14.47
N VAL A 1087 -10.73 30.03 -13.48
CA VAL A 1087 -10.30 30.10 -12.08
C VAL A 1087 -9.95 28.71 -11.55
N LEU A 1088 -10.75 27.69 -11.85
CA LEU A 1088 -10.50 26.31 -11.42
C LEU A 1088 -9.28 25.69 -12.13
N ALA A 1089 -9.07 26.00 -13.41
CA ALA A 1089 -7.87 25.59 -14.13
C ALA A 1089 -6.60 26.21 -13.53
N ALA A 1090 -6.62 27.53 -13.24
CA ALA A 1090 -5.52 28.22 -12.59
C ALA A 1090 -5.26 27.67 -11.17
N LEU A 1091 -6.33 27.37 -10.43
CA LEU A 1091 -6.25 26.77 -9.10
C LEU A 1091 -5.63 25.37 -9.14
N ALA A 1092 -5.94 24.56 -10.16
CA ALA A 1092 -5.36 23.22 -10.32
C ALA A 1092 -3.85 23.26 -10.54
N VAL A 1093 -3.34 24.28 -11.25
CA VAL A 1093 -1.90 24.50 -11.47
C VAL A 1093 -1.20 24.99 -10.19
N ARG A 1094 -1.82 25.90 -9.44
CA ARG A 1094 -1.21 26.56 -8.26
C ARG A 1094 -1.31 25.73 -6.97
N SER A 1095 -2.23 24.76 -6.91
CA SER A 1095 -2.50 23.98 -5.70
C SER A 1095 -1.56 22.78 -5.54
N PRO A 1096 -1.36 22.27 -4.30
CA PRO A 1096 -0.64 21.02 -4.06
C PRO A 1096 -1.25 19.86 -4.84
N LYS A 1097 -0.41 18.94 -5.34
CA LYS A 1097 -0.86 17.79 -6.16
C LYS A 1097 -1.72 16.76 -5.40
N ARG A 1098 -1.86 16.90 -4.07
CA ARG A 1098 -2.61 16.01 -3.17
C ARG A 1098 -3.14 16.79 -1.97
N GLY A 1099 -4.27 16.34 -1.41
CA GLY A 1099 -4.89 16.95 -0.22
C GLY A 1099 -6.15 17.75 -0.56
N VAL A 1100 -6.62 18.55 0.40
CA VAL A 1100 -7.78 19.42 0.23
C VAL A 1100 -7.31 20.83 -0.09
N VAL A 1101 -7.82 21.44 -1.16
CA VAL A 1101 -7.48 22.81 -1.56
C VAL A 1101 -8.16 23.79 -0.61
N PRO A 1102 -7.41 24.62 0.15
CA PRO A 1102 -7.98 25.59 1.08
C PRO A 1102 -8.46 26.85 0.36
N PRO A 1103 -9.36 27.66 0.97
CA PRO A 1103 -9.83 28.92 0.38
C PRO A 1103 -8.72 29.92 0.11
N SER A 1104 -7.62 29.89 0.89
CA SER A 1104 -6.46 30.76 0.73
C SER A 1104 -5.69 30.55 -0.58
N ALA A 1105 -5.96 29.46 -1.30
CA ALA A 1105 -5.38 29.21 -2.61
C ALA A 1105 -6.12 29.93 -3.75
N LEU A 1106 -7.31 30.48 -3.49
CA LEU A 1106 -8.08 31.26 -4.46
C LEU A 1106 -7.43 32.65 -4.69
N PRO A 1107 -7.55 33.22 -5.91
CA PRO A 1107 -7.09 34.58 -6.20
C PRO A 1107 -7.72 35.67 -5.32
N SER A 1108 -7.10 36.87 -5.28
CA SER A 1108 -7.48 38.01 -4.43
C SER A 1108 -8.99 38.38 -4.38
N PRO A 1109 -9.79 38.29 -5.47
CA PRO A 1109 -11.22 38.65 -5.42
C PRO A 1109 -12.06 37.74 -4.53
N PHE A 1110 -11.57 36.54 -4.20
CA PHE A 1110 -12.28 35.54 -3.41
C PHE A 1110 -11.98 35.63 -1.90
N VAL A 1111 -10.96 36.42 -1.52
CA VAL A 1111 -10.54 36.62 -0.13
C VAL A 1111 -11.13 37.93 0.44
N GLU A 1112 -11.49 38.88 -0.41
CA GLU A 1112 -12.11 40.16 -0.04
C GLU A 1112 -13.61 40.18 -0.32
N GLY A 1113 -14.36 39.44 0.50
CA GLY A 1113 -15.82 39.34 0.43
C GLY A 1113 -16.53 39.75 1.72
N GLY A 1114 -15.93 40.63 2.52
CA GLY A 1114 -16.57 41.29 3.65
C GLY A 1114 -16.38 42.79 3.54
N ARG A 1115 -17.39 43.49 3.02
CA ARG A 1115 -17.48 44.95 3.16
C ARG A 1115 -17.34 45.29 4.65
N GLY A 1116 -16.47 46.25 4.93
CA GLY A 1116 -15.96 46.56 6.25
C GLY A 1116 -17.04 46.85 7.27
N ASP A 1117 -16.91 46.18 8.41
CA ASP A 1117 -17.20 46.81 9.68
C ASP A 1117 -15.88 46.92 10.42
N VAL A 1118 -15.58 48.11 10.95
CA VAL A 1118 -14.32 48.42 11.62
C VAL A 1118 -14.28 47.64 12.93
N CYS A 1119 -13.80 46.40 12.88
CA CYS A 1119 -13.55 45.60 14.07
C CYS A 1119 -12.39 46.25 14.82
N ARG A 1120 -12.71 46.97 15.92
CA ARG A 1120 -11.68 47.52 16.81
C ARG A 1120 -10.92 46.35 17.44
N LEU A 1121 -9.67 46.57 17.84
CA LEU A 1121 -8.85 45.55 18.50
C LEU A 1121 -9.59 44.88 19.67
N ASP A 1122 -10.43 45.66 20.37
CA ASP A 1122 -11.26 45.18 21.48
C ASP A 1122 -12.32 44.16 21.04
N ASP A 1123 -12.92 44.31 19.87
CA ASP A 1123 -13.93 43.38 19.34
C ASP A 1123 -13.28 42.07 18.87
N ALA A 1124 -12.11 42.15 18.23
CA ALA A 1124 -11.31 40.99 17.85
C ALA A 1124 -10.83 40.22 19.09
N ARG A 1125 -10.38 40.94 20.12
CA ARG A 1125 -9.94 40.36 21.40
C ARG A 1125 -11.10 39.71 22.13
N ARG A 1126 -12.26 40.37 22.20
CA ARG A 1126 -13.47 39.81 22.82
C ARG A 1126 -13.92 38.52 22.14
N THR A 1127 -13.94 38.50 20.81
CA THR A 1127 -14.35 37.33 20.02
C THR A 1127 -13.37 36.17 20.21
N PHE A 1128 -12.07 36.46 20.25
CA PHE A 1128 -11.03 35.48 20.53
C PHE A 1128 -11.19 34.90 21.95
N GLU A 1129 -11.31 35.77 22.96
CA GLU A 1129 -11.50 35.38 24.36
C GLU A 1129 -12.77 34.55 24.55
N GLU A 1130 -13.89 34.92 23.92
CA GLU A 1130 -15.14 34.15 23.99
C GLU A 1130 -14.97 32.73 23.45
N ARG A 1131 -14.37 32.60 22.26
CA ARG A 1131 -14.18 31.31 21.60
C ARG A 1131 -13.23 30.42 22.41
N PHE A 1132 -12.17 31.02 22.97
CA PHE A 1132 -11.16 30.30 23.75
C PHE A 1132 -11.72 29.82 25.09
N VAL A 1133 -12.49 30.66 25.79
CA VAL A 1133 -13.14 30.32 27.06
C VAL A 1133 -14.24 29.26 26.89
N ARG A 1134 -15.06 29.35 25.84
CA ARG A 1134 -16.07 28.31 25.52
C ARG A 1134 -15.42 26.96 25.23
N ALA A 1135 -14.34 26.94 24.45
CA ALA A 1135 -13.64 25.70 24.12
C ALA A 1135 -13.04 25.01 25.35
N ALA A 1136 -12.47 25.79 26.29
CA ALA A 1136 -11.97 25.26 27.56
C ALA A 1136 -13.10 24.71 28.45
N LEU A 1137 -14.26 25.37 28.49
CA LEU A 1137 -15.43 24.85 29.21
C LEU A 1137 -15.95 23.54 28.63
N VAL A 1138 -16.02 23.42 27.30
CA VAL A 1138 -16.46 22.17 26.63
C VAL A 1138 -15.50 21.02 26.91
N ARG A 1139 -14.18 21.23 26.77
CA ARG A 1139 -13.16 20.19 27.05
C ARG A 1139 -13.16 19.72 28.50
N THR A 1140 -13.54 20.60 29.42
CA THR A 1140 -13.59 20.30 30.85
C THR A 1140 -15.00 19.89 31.33
N GLY A 1141 -15.95 19.70 30.42
CA GLY A 1141 -17.32 19.27 30.75
C GLY A 1141 -18.09 20.28 31.61
N GLY A 1142 -17.83 21.58 31.46
CA GLY A 1142 -18.49 22.65 32.22
C GLY A 1142 -17.89 22.89 33.62
N HIS A 1143 -16.86 22.14 34.04
CA HIS A 1143 -16.22 22.31 35.35
C HIS A 1143 -15.35 23.57 35.42
N ARG A 1144 -15.95 24.68 35.84
CA ARG A 1144 -15.32 26.02 35.95
C ARG A 1144 -13.96 26.04 36.66
N GLY A 1145 -13.75 25.22 37.70
CA GLY A 1145 -12.46 25.16 38.40
C GLY A 1145 -11.33 24.60 37.53
N ARG A 1146 -11.61 23.55 36.75
CA ARG A 1146 -10.65 22.95 35.81
C ARG A 1146 -10.46 23.83 34.58
N ALA A 1147 -11.54 24.43 34.06
CA ALA A 1147 -11.45 25.40 32.97
C ALA A 1147 -10.61 26.62 33.35
N ALA A 1148 -10.70 27.11 34.59
CA ALA A 1148 -9.91 28.23 35.07
C ALA A 1148 -8.42 27.87 35.15
N ALA A 1149 -8.10 26.68 35.68
CA ALA A 1149 -6.74 26.16 35.72
C ALA A 1149 -6.15 25.96 34.31
N GLU A 1150 -6.93 25.43 33.36
CA GLU A 1150 -6.50 25.27 31.96
C GLU A 1150 -6.26 26.62 31.27
N LEU A 1151 -7.08 27.62 31.60
CA LEU A 1151 -6.96 28.98 31.04
C LEU A 1151 -5.92 29.84 31.76
N GLY A 1152 -5.25 29.34 32.80
CA GLY A 1152 -4.26 30.08 33.59
C GLY A 1152 -4.85 31.27 34.37
N VAL A 1153 -6.16 31.24 34.66
CA VAL A 1153 -6.85 32.31 35.40
C VAL A 1153 -7.39 31.78 36.72
N THR A 1154 -7.51 32.63 37.74
CA THR A 1154 -8.15 32.22 38.99
C THR A 1154 -9.62 31.91 38.76
N ARG A 1155 -10.23 31.07 39.60
CA ARG A 1155 -11.68 30.75 39.50
C ARG A 1155 -12.55 32.01 39.53
N GLN A 1156 -12.18 33.01 40.33
CA GLN A 1156 -12.83 34.33 40.32
C GLN A 1156 -12.55 35.09 39.02
N GLY A 1157 -11.33 35.04 38.48
CA GLY A 1157 -10.96 35.60 37.19
C GLY A 1157 -11.75 35.03 36.02
N LEU A 1158 -11.94 33.70 35.97
CA LEU A 1158 -12.80 33.05 34.98
C LEU A 1158 -14.25 33.49 35.14
N THR A 1159 -14.76 33.60 36.36
CA THR A 1159 -16.14 34.07 36.62
C THR A 1159 -16.34 35.50 36.11
N LYS A 1160 -15.34 36.38 36.32
CA LYS A 1160 -15.33 37.75 35.80
C LYS A 1160 -15.25 37.78 34.27
N LEU A 1161 -14.44 36.91 33.66
CA LEU A 1161 -14.34 36.72 32.21
C LEU A 1161 -15.65 36.23 31.59
N LEU A 1162 -16.30 35.22 32.17
CA LEU A 1162 -17.59 34.70 31.72
C LEU A 1162 -18.68 35.77 31.78
N THR A 1163 -18.69 36.57 32.85
CA THR A 1163 -19.64 37.67 33.02
C THR A 1163 -19.39 38.79 32.01
N ARG A 1164 -18.13 39.17 31.78
CA ARG A 1164 -17.74 40.17 30.78
C ARG A 1164 -18.06 39.73 29.34
N LEU A 1165 -17.92 38.44 29.06
CA LEU A 1165 -18.17 37.87 27.73
C LEU A 1165 -19.65 37.49 27.52
N GLY A 1166 -20.49 37.53 28.56
CA GLY A 1166 -21.91 37.19 28.47
C GLY A 1166 -22.18 35.69 28.31
N ILE A 1167 -21.26 34.82 28.74
CA ILE A 1167 -21.42 33.35 28.64
C ILE A 1167 -22.16 32.85 29.88
N SER A 1168 -23.47 32.61 29.76
CA SER A 1168 -24.31 32.03 30.82
C SER A 1168 -24.09 30.52 30.94
N SER A 1169 -24.05 30.03 32.19
CA SER A 1169 -23.76 28.62 32.51
C SER A 1169 -24.90 27.65 32.26
N SER A 1170 -26.07 28.14 31.82
CA SER A 1170 -27.24 27.31 31.55
C SER A 1170 -27.31 26.79 30.12
N ALA A 1171 -26.34 27.13 29.25
CA ALA A 1171 -26.35 26.81 27.83
C ALA A 1171 -25.16 25.93 27.38
N LEU A 1172 -24.53 25.20 28.30
CA LEU A 1172 -23.44 24.26 28.05
C LEU A 1172 -23.76 22.89 28.60
#